data_AF-A0A7J4RMP9-F1
#
_entry.id   AF-A0A7J4RMP9-F1
#
_cell.length_a   1.000
_cell.length_b   1.000
_cell.length_c   1.000
_cell.angle_alpha   90.00
_cell.angle_beta   90.00
_cell.angle_gamma   90.00
#
_symmetry.space_group_name_H-M   'P 1'
#
loop_
_entity.id
_entity.type
_entity.pdbx_description
1 polymer ?
#
loop_
_entity_poly.entity_id
_entity_poly.type
_entity_poly.pdbx_seq_one_letter_code
_entity_poly.pdbx_strand_id
1 'polypeptide(L)'
;MRLTFSEIKNKIGKIVPEGLDYDVDLEAGSISIITREPASFGGAGGQSLTVKIAKAIRRRVVIRPHPELLSSEDEVNDAVSRIMPSEAQIRRIWLDPALSEVTIEADDPKSAVGQKGINIQQLRNEIGWLVNVVRAPARESRTQTDIRRFRKELADERKTLLRKFGTRIYRPQRPGPSWARVTALGSYREVGRAMHLVTTNESKVLIDCGAKPTNNRSEVQPFFAAPEMLPLDNIDAVVITHAHVDHIGMLPVLFRYGYKGPVYCTQPTRDLMTLLQMDYIKVAQAEGNEAPYSKSDIQECIKHVVDVNWGEKTDIAPDIKMTMENAGHILGSSSVYMQIGEGRTEHKLLFSGDIKYEKSWLFDAATVRFNKVDTLVIESTYGGPQSIQPTRQQATQDLHDLIIDTLSRKGKIFCPVFAVGRSQEVMMAIDELFKSEKVTPVTVWLDGMISEATAIHTSHPNYLNKDLRGKMLRGGTENPFNSKWFKQVESREQRESILLDPTPCIVLATSGMMTGGPIVEYFKYWAPEPGNTLCFVGYQASGTLGRRLQDGHSQVPLVDKGQTLMIDIRCNMVIIDGFSGHSDRNQLMDYVKALNPTPRKIICHHGDPQTCNAFRKGLRETFKVQTYAPDNLETLRLV
;
A
#
# COMPACT_ATOMS: atom_id res chain seq x y z
N MET A 1 14.80 26.54 -11.56
CA MET A 1 14.98 25.74 -12.78
C MET A 1 15.57 24.41 -12.35
N ARG A 2 14.94 23.31 -12.75
CA ARG A 2 15.43 21.95 -12.46
C ARG A 2 16.70 21.71 -13.24
N LEU A 3 17.75 21.30 -12.55
CA LEU A 3 19.08 21.11 -13.12
C LEU A 3 19.14 19.78 -13.86
N THR A 4 19.77 19.79 -15.02
CA THR A 4 20.20 18.57 -15.73
C THR A 4 21.32 17.87 -14.96
N PHE A 5 21.55 16.60 -15.28
CA PHE A 5 22.62 15.84 -14.63
C PHE A 5 24.01 16.49 -14.76
N SER A 6 24.34 17.05 -15.94
CA SER A 6 25.61 17.74 -16.17
C SER A 6 25.76 18.98 -15.28
N GLU A 7 24.69 19.78 -15.16
CA GLU A 7 24.69 20.96 -14.28
C GLU A 7 24.78 20.57 -12.79
N ILE A 8 24.19 19.45 -12.40
CA ILE A 8 24.31 18.89 -11.04
C ILE A 8 25.77 18.53 -10.77
N LYS A 9 26.44 17.78 -11.65
CA LYS A 9 27.87 17.44 -11.51
C LYS A 9 28.74 18.69 -11.36
N ASN A 10 28.54 19.67 -12.23
CA ASN A 10 29.29 20.93 -12.20
C ASN A 10 29.07 21.72 -10.91
N LYS A 11 27.85 21.71 -10.34
CA LYS A 11 27.59 22.36 -9.05
C LYS A 11 28.20 21.62 -7.88
N ILE A 12 28.15 20.29 -7.88
CA ILE A 12 28.77 19.46 -6.84
C ILE A 12 30.28 19.70 -6.82
N GLY A 13 30.93 19.72 -7.99
CA GLY A 13 32.38 19.96 -8.08
C GLY A 13 32.84 21.33 -7.60
N LYS A 14 31.96 22.33 -7.55
CA LYS A 14 32.28 23.65 -6.96
C LYS A 14 32.13 23.69 -5.44
N ILE A 15 31.50 22.68 -4.84
CA ILE A 15 31.19 22.62 -3.40
C ILE A 15 32.11 21.64 -2.68
N VAL A 16 32.45 20.52 -3.32
CA VAL A 16 33.33 19.50 -2.74
C VAL A 16 34.78 20.02 -2.75
N PRO A 17 35.48 20.00 -1.60
CA PRO A 17 36.90 20.39 -1.53
C PRO A 17 37.79 19.64 -2.52
N GLU A 18 38.82 20.32 -3.04
CA GLU A 18 39.86 19.68 -3.84
C GLU A 18 40.60 18.60 -3.02
N GLY A 19 40.82 17.43 -3.63
CA GLY A 19 41.53 16.30 -3.01
C GLY A 19 40.65 15.17 -2.47
N LEU A 20 39.33 15.36 -2.36
CA LEU A 20 38.41 14.27 -2.02
C LEU A 20 38.07 13.41 -3.24
N ASP A 21 38.20 12.09 -3.11
CA ASP A 21 37.82 11.13 -4.15
C ASP A 21 36.30 10.90 -4.17
N TYR A 22 35.63 11.26 -5.27
CA TYR A 22 34.19 11.02 -5.44
C TYR A 22 33.77 10.91 -6.91
N ASP A 23 32.71 10.14 -7.14
CA ASP A 23 31.92 10.16 -8.38
C ASP A 23 30.45 10.51 -8.06
N VAL A 24 29.76 11.03 -9.06
CA VAL A 24 28.34 11.38 -8.99
C VAL A 24 27.58 10.51 -9.98
N ASP A 25 26.62 9.76 -9.46
CA ASP A 25 25.71 8.93 -10.25
C ASP A 25 24.24 9.21 -9.88
N LEU A 26 23.33 8.54 -10.58
CA LEU A 26 21.89 8.68 -10.41
C LEU A 26 21.28 7.39 -9.87
N GLU A 27 20.40 7.53 -8.88
CA GLU A 27 19.67 6.42 -8.27
C GLU A 27 18.19 6.77 -8.22
N ALA A 28 17.50 6.54 -9.34
CA ALA A 28 16.13 6.99 -9.59
C ALA A 28 15.97 8.50 -9.30
N GLY A 29 15.14 8.86 -8.30
CA GLY A 29 14.93 10.25 -7.91
C GLY A 29 16.09 10.88 -7.13
N SER A 30 17.08 10.10 -6.69
CA SER A 30 18.20 10.55 -5.85
C SER A 30 19.49 10.76 -6.64
N ILE A 31 20.33 11.68 -6.16
CA ILE A 31 21.72 11.84 -6.62
C ILE A 31 22.62 11.07 -5.66
N SER A 32 23.35 10.07 -6.15
CA SER A 32 24.29 9.30 -5.35
C SER A 32 25.71 9.87 -5.50
N ILE A 33 26.36 10.18 -4.39
CA ILE A 33 27.80 10.50 -4.36
C ILE A 33 28.52 9.25 -3.87
N ILE A 34 29.32 8.65 -4.74
CA ILE A 34 30.09 7.43 -4.49
C ILE A 34 31.51 7.85 -4.09
N THR A 35 32.01 7.40 -2.95
CA THR A 35 33.31 7.86 -2.42
C THR A 35 34.02 6.80 -1.58
N ARG A 36 35.36 6.83 -1.59
CA ARG A 36 36.19 6.05 -0.67
C ARG A 36 36.27 6.66 0.74
N GLU A 37 35.80 7.89 0.91
CA GLU A 37 35.81 8.60 2.19
C GLU A 37 34.40 9.06 2.63
N PRO A 38 33.44 8.14 2.88
CA PRO A 38 32.07 8.52 3.24
C PRO A 38 31.97 9.39 4.51
N ALA A 39 32.93 9.24 5.42
CA ALA A 39 33.02 10.02 6.66
C ALA A 39 33.26 11.51 6.39
N SER A 40 34.05 11.86 5.37
CA SER A 40 34.37 13.24 4.99
C SER A 40 33.15 14.03 4.50
N PHE A 41 32.11 13.32 4.03
CA PHE A 41 30.82 13.92 3.66
C PHE A 41 29.87 14.05 4.87
N GLY A 42 30.11 13.29 5.94
CA GLY A 42 29.43 13.38 7.23
C GLY A 42 30.03 14.49 8.12
N GLY A 43 29.20 15.39 8.65
CA GLY A 43 29.70 16.50 9.46
C GLY A 43 29.88 16.10 10.93
N ALA A 44 31.11 16.13 11.43
CA ALA A 44 31.39 16.25 12.86
C ALA A 44 31.41 17.74 13.23
N GLY A 45 30.38 18.22 13.96
CA GLY A 45 30.40 19.56 14.58
C GLY A 45 30.03 20.77 13.71
N GLY A 46 29.55 20.59 12.47
CA GLY A 46 29.07 21.66 11.57
C GLY A 46 28.02 21.19 10.57
N GLN A 47 27.58 22.06 9.65
CA GLN A 47 26.64 21.67 8.58
C GLN A 47 27.33 20.73 7.58
N SER A 48 26.97 19.44 7.62
CA SER A 48 27.51 18.37 6.75
C SER A 48 27.56 18.78 5.26
N LEU A 49 28.63 18.37 4.58
CA LEU A 49 28.84 18.60 3.15
C LEU A 49 27.65 18.10 2.32
N THR A 50 27.09 16.94 2.66
CA THR A 50 25.87 16.39 2.06
C THR A 50 24.70 17.38 2.12
N VAL A 51 24.49 18.03 3.27
CA VAL A 51 23.40 19.02 3.44
C VAL A 51 23.67 20.27 2.62
N LYS A 52 24.92 20.74 2.54
CA LYS A 52 25.30 21.88 1.70
C LYS A 52 25.02 21.58 0.22
N ILE A 53 25.43 20.41 -0.25
CA ILE A 53 25.19 19.96 -1.63
C ILE A 53 23.68 19.87 -1.89
N ALA A 54 22.94 19.13 -1.05
CA ALA A 54 21.49 18.95 -1.21
C ALA A 54 20.72 20.28 -1.26
N LYS A 55 21.10 21.26 -0.43
CA LYS A 55 20.52 22.62 -0.48
C LYS A 55 20.87 23.37 -1.77
N ALA A 56 22.11 23.26 -2.24
CA ALA A 56 22.56 23.95 -3.45
C ALA A 56 21.90 23.42 -4.73
N ILE A 57 21.70 22.11 -4.84
CA ILE A 57 21.05 21.49 -6.00
C ILE A 57 19.53 21.34 -5.83
N ARG A 58 19.00 21.50 -4.60
CA ARG A 58 17.58 21.31 -4.23
C ARG A 58 17.06 19.92 -4.62
N ARG A 59 17.86 18.89 -4.35
CA ARG A 59 17.59 17.47 -4.64
C ARG A 59 18.06 16.60 -3.49
N ARG A 60 17.50 15.39 -3.42
CA ARG A 60 17.95 14.36 -2.48
C ARG A 60 19.34 13.89 -2.88
N VAL A 61 20.25 13.92 -1.92
CA VAL A 61 21.63 13.44 -2.08
C VAL A 61 21.83 12.28 -1.12
N VAL A 62 22.34 11.17 -1.62
CA VAL A 62 22.69 9.99 -0.83
C VAL A 62 24.18 9.74 -0.98
N ILE A 63 24.86 9.46 0.12
CA ILE A 63 26.28 9.10 0.10
C ILE A 63 26.36 7.58 0.06
N ARG A 64 27.01 7.04 -0.98
CA ARG A 64 27.25 5.61 -1.13
C ARG A 64 28.76 5.34 -0.96
N PRO A 65 29.14 4.30 -0.20
CA PRO A 65 30.54 3.85 -0.17
C PRO A 65 30.97 3.36 -1.55
N HIS A 66 32.26 3.50 -1.88
CA HIS A 66 32.83 2.89 -3.07
C HIS A 66 32.71 1.36 -3.00
N PRO A 67 32.35 0.66 -4.10
CA PRO A 67 32.15 -0.81 -4.07
C PRO A 67 33.34 -1.61 -3.54
N GLU A 68 34.58 -1.14 -3.73
CA GLU A 68 35.79 -1.78 -3.21
C GLU A 68 35.88 -1.79 -1.67
N LEU A 69 35.12 -0.93 -0.98
CA LEU A 69 35.06 -0.90 0.48
C LEU A 69 34.04 -1.88 1.05
N LEU A 70 33.17 -2.44 0.22
CA LEU A 70 32.09 -3.31 0.68
C LEU A 70 32.64 -4.69 0.97
N SER A 71 32.59 -5.08 2.24
CA SER A 71 32.94 -6.44 2.65
C SER A 71 31.96 -7.46 2.08
N SER A 72 32.41 -8.71 1.97
CA SER A 72 31.59 -9.86 1.61
C SER A 72 30.50 -10.15 2.66
N GLU A 73 29.49 -10.93 2.29
CA GLU A 73 28.39 -11.28 3.20
C GLU A 73 28.86 -12.04 4.44
N ASP A 74 29.83 -12.95 4.29
CA ASP A 74 30.40 -13.70 5.41
C ASP A 74 31.11 -12.75 6.39
N GLU A 75 31.91 -11.81 5.87
CA GLU A 75 32.56 -10.78 6.68
C GLU A 75 31.54 -9.85 7.38
N VAL A 76 30.42 -9.53 6.72
CA VAL A 76 29.32 -8.78 7.37
C VAL A 76 28.75 -9.57 8.55
N ASN A 77 28.47 -10.86 8.36
CA ASN A 77 27.91 -11.72 9.40
C ASN A 77 28.86 -11.86 10.59
N ASP A 78 30.16 -12.04 10.32
CA ASP A 78 31.21 -12.12 11.35
C ASP A 78 31.35 -10.80 12.12
N ALA A 79 31.37 -9.68 11.41
CA ALA A 79 31.46 -8.35 12.01
C ALA A 79 30.23 -8.04 12.89
N VAL A 80 29.02 -8.36 12.41
CA VAL A 80 27.79 -8.20 13.18
C VAL A 80 27.84 -9.05 14.45
N SER A 81 28.24 -10.32 14.35
CA SER A 81 28.32 -11.23 15.50
C SER A 81 29.36 -10.78 16.54
N ARG A 82 30.42 -10.11 16.12
CA ARG A 82 31.48 -9.58 17.00
C ARG A 82 31.13 -8.24 17.65
N ILE A 83 30.54 -7.32 16.89
CA ILE A 83 30.29 -5.94 17.33
C ILE A 83 28.96 -5.80 18.05
N MET A 84 27.92 -6.52 17.62
CA MET A 84 26.59 -6.36 18.20
C MET A 84 26.51 -7.08 19.56
N PRO A 85 26.01 -6.41 20.60
CA PRO A 85 25.88 -6.99 21.93
C PRO A 85 24.87 -8.14 21.92
N SER A 86 25.10 -9.17 22.73
CA SER A 86 24.22 -10.35 22.83
C SER A 86 22.79 -9.98 23.24
N GLU A 87 22.65 -8.92 24.03
CA GLU A 87 21.40 -8.34 24.50
C GLU A 87 20.54 -7.78 23.36
N ALA A 88 21.15 -7.42 22.23
CA ALA A 88 20.41 -6.97 21.05
C ALA A 88 19.57 -8.08 20.42
N GLN A 89 19.95 -9.35 20.62
CA GLN A 89 19.28 -10.53 20.07
C GLN A 89 19.01 -10.37 18.57
N ILE A 90 20.09 -10.35 17.79
CA ILE A 90 20.01 -10.26 16.33
C ILE A 90 19.30 -11.51 15.79
N ARG A 91 18.25 -11.28 15.00
CA ARG A 91 17.43 -12.33 14.38
C ARG A 91 17.88 -12.61 12.95
N ARG A 92 18.08 -11.56 12.15
CA ARG A 92 18.44 -11.66 10.73
C ARG A 92 19.25 -10.46 10.26
N ILE A 93 19.99 -10.68 9.17
CA ILE A 93 20.79 -9.67 8.48
C ILE A 93 20.41 -9.73 7.01
N TRP A 94 20.11 -8.57 6.42
CA TRP A 94 19.68 -8.44 5.03
C TRP A 94 20.57 -7.47 4.30
N LEU A 95 21.19 -7.91 3.20
CA LEU A 95 22.00 -7.07 2.34
C LEU A 95 21.19 -6.64 1.11
N ASP A 96 21.21 -5.36 0.78
CA ASP A 96 20.77 -4.82 -0.52
C ASP A 96 22.00 -4.24 -1.26
N PRO A 97 22.70 -5.05 -2.07
CA PRO A 97 23.90 -4.60 -2.78
C PRO A 97 23.63 -3.49 -3.79
N ALA A 98 22.41 -3.38 -4.33
CA ALA A 98 22.06 -2.32 -5.28
C ALA A 98 22.10 -0.93 -4.62
N LEU A 99 21.83 -0.88 -3.31
CA LEU A 99 21.83 0.33 -2.49
C LEU A 99 23.03 0.39 -1.53
N SER A 100 23.88 -0.63 -1.49
CA SER A 100 24.99 -0.72 -0.52
C SER A 100 24.52 -0.56 0.93
N GLU A 101 23.40 -1.19 1.26
CA GLU A 101 22.76 -1.12 2.59
C GLU A 101 22.65 -2.51 3.24
N VAL A 102 22.86 -2.56 4.55
CA VAL A 102 22.64 -3.72 5.42
C VAL A 102 21.54 -3.37 6.41
N THR A 103 20.47 -4.15 6.43
CA THR A 103 19.40 -4.07 7.42
C THR A 103 19.56 -5.19 8.43
N ILE A 104 19.72 -4.83 9.70
CA ILE A 104 19.85 -5.75 10.83
C ILE A 104 18.53 -5.78 11.59
N GLU A 105 17.93 -6.96 11.71
CA GLU A 105 16.71 -7.18 12.48
C GLU A 105 17.07 -7.69 13.87
N ALA A 106 16.70 -6.91 14.90
CA ALA A 106 17.05 -7.18 16.28
C ALA A 106 15.81 -7.12 17.19
N ASP A 107 15.73 -7.98 18.21
CA ASP A 107 14.67 -7.85 19.22
C ASP A 107 14.89 -6.61 20.09
N ASP A 108 16.13 -6.18 20.33
CA ASP A 108 16.41 -4.87 20.93
C ASP A 108 17.28 -3.98 20.03
N PRO A 109 16.65 -3.22 19.11
CA PRO A 109 17.34 -2.26 18.25
C PRO A 109 18.12 -1.20 19.02
N LYS A 110 17.67 -0.82 20.23
CA LYS A 110 18.34 0.21 21.02
C LYS A 110 19.72 -0.26 21.46
N SER A 111 19.81 -1.51 21.91
CA SER A 111 21.07 -2.14 22.28
C SER A 111 21.96 -2.40 21.06
N ALA A 112 21.39 -2.83 19.92
CA ALA A 112 22.14 -2.94 18.66
C ALA A 112 22.74 -1.61 18.21
N VAL A 113 21.98 -0.50 18.28
CA VAL A 113 22.46 0.84 17.89
C VAL A 113 23.63 1.30 18.79
N GLY A 114 23.56 0.98 20.08
CA GLY A 114 24.53 1.43 21.08
C GLY A 114 24.35 2.90 21.47
N GLN A 115 25.04 3.33 22.54
CA GLN A 115 24.97 4.73 22.97
C GLN A 115 25.49 5.66 21.87
N LYS A 116 24.69 6.67 21.50
CA LYS A 116 25.00 7.62 20.42
C LYS A 116 25.33 6.96 19.06
N GLY A 117 24.92 5.71 18.82
CA GLY A 117 25.16 5.02 17.55
C GLY A 117 26.57 4.44 17.38
N ILE A 118 27.34 4.28 18.47
CA ILE A 118 28.74 3.81 18.42
C ILE A 118 28.86 2.47 17.69
N ASN A 119 27.99 1.50 17.98
CA ASN A 119 28.04 0.17 17.37
C ASN A 119 27.79 0.23 15.85
N ILE A 120 26.83 1.07 15.42
CA ILE A 120 26.53 1.28 14.00
C ILE A 120 27.71 1.94 13.31
N GLN A 121 28.33 2.94 13.95
CA GLN A 121 29.48 3.64 13.38
C GLN A 121 30.69 2.70 13.26
N GLN A 122 30.96 1.91 14.30
CA GLN A 122 32.01 0.91 14.29
C GLN A 122 31.78 -0.12 13.19
N LEU A 123 30.56 -0.70 13.13
CA LEU A 123 30.22 -1.68 12.10
C LEU A 123 30.38 -1.07 10.70
N ARG A 124 29.79 0.10 10.45
CA ARG A 124 29.91 0.81 9.16
C ARG A 124 31.37 1.04 8.74
N ASN A 125 32.25 1.40 9.68
CA ASN A 125 33.66 1.64 9.38
C ASN A 125 34.39 0.34 9.03
N GLU A 126 33.96 -0.79 9.59
CA GLU A 126 34.58 -2.10 9.38
C GLU A 126 34.10 -2.77 8.07
N ILE A 127 32.78 -2.78 7.82
CA ILE A 127 32.20 -3.48 6.67
C ILE A 127 32.04 -2.59 5.43
N GLY A 128 32.12 -1.26 5.60
CA GLY A 128 31.95 -0.28 4.52
C GLY A 128 30.49 -0.03 4.09
N TRP A 129 29.55 -0.90 4.44
CA TRP A 129 28.12 -0.76 4.11
C TRP A 129 27.41 0.34 4.91
N LEU A 130 26.32 0.88 4.35
CA LEU A 130 25.36 1.64 5.15
C LEU A 130 24.59 0.67 6.05
N VAL A 131 24.50 0.98 7.35
CA VAL A 131 23.87 0.10 8.33
C VAL A 131 22.57 0.71 8.82
N ASN A 132 21.50 -0.05 8.71
CA ASN A 132 20.18 0.25 9.25
C ASN A 132 19.79 -0.84 10.25
N VAL A 133 19.29 -0.45 11.42
CA VAL A 133 18.87 -1.38 12.47
C VAL A 133 17.39 -1.21 12.71
N VAL A 134 16.64 -2.30 12.59
CA VAL A 134 15.18 -2.32 12.74
C VAL A 134 14.76 -3.37 13.77
N ARG A 135 13.58 -3.19 14.36
CA ARG A 135 12.99 -4.19 15.25
C ARG A 135 12.63 -5.42 14.44
N ALA A 136 13.02 -6.60 14.92
CA ALA A 136 12.59 -7.86 14.33
C ALA A 136 11.06 -8.00 14.40
N PRO A 137 10.41 -8.46 13.34
CA PRO A 137 8.96 -8.61 13.33
C PRO A 137 8.52 -9.70 14.30
N ALA A 138 7.36 -9.51 14.94
CA ALA A 138 6.80 -10.52 15.85
C ALA A 138 6.39 -11.80 15.12
N ARG A 139 6.06 -11.70 13.83
CA ARG A 139 5.79 -12.83 12.94
C ARG A 139 6.54 -12.60 11.63
N GLU A 140 7.25 -13.63 11.19
CA GLU A 140 7.97 -13.56 9.92
C GLU A 140 6.99 -13.58 8.75
N SER A 141 7.24 -12.74 7.75
CA SER A 141 6.53 -12.77 6.46
C SER A 141 7.38 -13.53 5.45
N ARG A 142 6.78 -14.56 4.85
CA ARG A 142 7.40 -15.27 3.72
C ARG A 142 7.52 -14.35 2.52
N THR A 143 6.49 -13.55 2.23
CA THR A 143 6.50 -12.63 1.07
C THR A 143 7.61 -11.61 1.18
N GLN A 144 7.83 -11.00 2.35
CA GLN A 144 8.93 -10.06 2.55
C GLN A 144 10.30 -10.74 2.38
N THR A 145 10.46 -11.96 2.92
CA THR A 145 11.67 -12.76 2.76
C THR A 145 11.97 -13.03 1.27
N ASP A 146 10.96 -13.47 0.53
CA ASP A 146 11.08 -13.78 -0.90
C ASP A 146 11.42 -12.53 -1.72
N ILE A 147 10.79 -11.38 -1.43
CA ILE A 147 11.10 -10.10 -2.10
C ILE A 147 12.55 -9.67 -1.82
N ARG A 148 13.01 -9.73 -0.57
CA ARG A 148 14.38 -9.32 -0.21
C ARG A 148 15.42 -10.21 -0.88
N ARG A 149 15.20 -11.53 -0.88
CA ARG A 149 16.08 -12.47 -1.59
C ARG A 149 16.14 -12.17 -3.09
N PHE A 150 14.97 -12.04 -3.73
CA PHE A 150 14.88 -11.72 -5.14
C PHE A 150 15.57 -10.40 -5.51
N ARG A 151 15.38 -9.36 -4.69
CA ARG A 151 16.04 -8.06 -4.89
C ARG A 151 17.56 -8.10 -4.71
N LYS A 152 18.05 -8.98 -3.82
CA LYS A 152 19.48 -9.21 -3.61
C LYS A 152 20.09 -9.94 -4.80
N GLU A 153 19.45 -11.01 -5.27
CA GLU A 153 19.89 -11.78 -6.45
C GLU A 153 20.00 -10.91 -7.70
N LEU A 154 19.12 -9.91 -7.84
CA LEU A 154 19.04 -9.03 -9.00
C LEU A 154 19.65 -7.64 -8.76
N ALA A 155 20.61 -7.54 -7.84
CA ALA A 155 21.17 -6.25 -7.45
C ALA A 155 21.79 -5.47 -8.61
N ASP A 156 22.53 -6.12 -9.51
CA ASP A 156 23.20 -5.47 -10.64
C ASP A 156 22.21 -4.94 -11.69
N GLU A 157 21.18 -5.73 -12.01
CA GLU A 157 20.07 -5.30 -12.88
C GLU A 157 19.34 -4.11 -12.26
N ARG A 158 19.02 -4.18 -10.96
CA ARG A 158 18.35 -3.09 -10.24
C ARG A 158 19.18 -1.82 -10.23
N LYS A 159 20.49 -1.90 -10.00
CA LYS A 159 21.39 -0.74 -10.04
C LYS A 159 21.37 -0.08 -11.42
N THR A 160 21.39 -0.88 -12.48
CA THR A 160 21.29 -0.41 -13.87
C THR A 160 19.94 0.28 -14.13
N LEU A 161 18.84 -0.32 -13.65
CA LEU A 161 17.49 0.25 -13.76
C LEU A 161 17.37 1.58 -13.00
N LEU A 162 17.84 1.65 -11.76
CA LEU A 162 17.83 2.88 -10.95
C LEU A 162 18.58 4.02 -11.66
N ARG A 163 19.74 3.73 -12.26
CA ARG A 163 20.47 4.70 -13.07
C ARG A 163 19.68 5.14 -14.30
N LYS A 164 19.05 4.19 -15.02
CA LYS A 164 18.19 4.49 -16.18
C LYS A 164 16.97 5.33 -15.83
N PHE A 165 16.36 5.10 -14.67
CA PHE A 165 15.25 5.93 -14.18
C PHE A 165 15.75 7.34 -13.89
N GLY A 166 16.89 7.47 -13.22
CA GLY A 166 17.50 8.76 -12.95
C GLY A 166 17.86 9.54 -14.22
N THR A 167 18.46 8.90 -15.23
CA THR A 167 18.78 9.60 -16.48
C THR A 167 17.53 10.12 -17.20
N ARG A 168 16.40 9.39 -17.11
CA ARG A 168 15.09 9.86 -17.60
C ARG A 168 14.54 11.03 -16.78
N ILE A 169 14.70 11.03 -15.46
CA ILE A 169 14.21 12.11 -14.56
C ILE A 169 15.01 13.40 -14.75
N TYR A 170 16.34 13.29 -14.90
CA TYR A 170 17.27 14.43 -14.96
C TYR A 170 17.65 14.84 -16.39
N ARG A 171 16.83 14.47 -17.38
CA ARG A 171 16.98 14.90 -18.78
C ARG A 171 16.64 16.39 -18.96
N PRO A 172 17.15 17.06 -20.01
CA PRO A 172 16.71 18.40 -20.38
C PRO A 172 15.20 18.43 -20.68
N GLN A 173 14.51 19.46 -20.16
CA GLN A 173 13.09 19.66 -20.45
C GLN A 173 12.88 20.18 -21.87
N ARG A 174 11.79 19.78 -22.51
CA ARG A 174 11.39 20.28 -23.81
C ARG A 174 10.95 21.74 -23.74
N PRO A 175 11.23 22.55 -24.78
CA PRO A 175 10.71 23.90 -24.86
C PRO A 175 9.19 23.88 -25.07
N GLY A 176 8.48 24.86 -24.51
CA GLY A 176 7.05 25.04 -24.75
C GLY A 176 6.27 25.60 -23.56
N PRO A 177 5.00 25.96 -23.76
CA PRO A 177 4.12 26.38 -22.67
C PRO A 177 3.82 25.21 -21.74
N SER A 178 3.81 25.48 -20.44
CA SER A 178 3.43 24.48 -19.44
C SER A 178 1.92 24.30 -19.42
N TRP A 179 1.48 23.04 -19.44
CA TRP A 179 0.09 22.63 -19.22
C TRP A 179 0.08 21.29 -18.49
N ALA A 180 -1.02 21.00 -17.80
CA ALA A 180 -1.24 19.69 -17.19
C ALA A 180 -2.69 19.25 -17.35
N ARG A 181 -2.90 17.95 -17.54
CA ARG A 181 -4.23 17.33 -17.65
C ARG A 181 -4.27 15.99 -16.92
N VAL A 182 -5.47 15.57 -16.53
CA VAL A 182 -5.76 14.26 -15.97
C VAL A 182 -6.76 13.55 -16.86
N THR A 183 -6.41 12.36 -17.31
CA THR A 183 -7.26 11.50 -18.14
C THR A 183 -7.78 10.36 -17.28
N ALA A 184 -9.09 10.13 -17.36
CA ALA A 184 -9.79 9.08 -16.62
C ALA A 184 -9.62 7.73 -17.33
N LEU A 185 -8.84 6.80 -16.81
CA LEU A 185 -8.61 5.48 -17.44
C LEU A 185 -9.27 4.31 -16.68
N GLY A 186 -9.96 4.59 -15.57
CA GLY A 186 -10.73 3.62 -14.80
C GLY A 186 -11.08 4.18 -13.40
N SER A 187 -12.10 3.60 -12.76
CA SER A 187 -12.71 4.06 -11.48
C SER A 187 -13.52 5.36 -11.53
N TYR A 188 -13.74 5.97 -12.68
CA TYR A 188 -14.57 7.18 -12.74
C TYR A 188 -16.03 6.80 -12.95
N ARG A 189 -16.88 7.16 -11.97
CA ARG A 189 -18.29 6.74 -11.86
C ARG A 189 -18.46 5.22 -11.75
N GLU A 190 -17.50 4.54 -11.14
CA GLU A 190 -17.60 3.16 -10.68
C GLU A 190 -16.61 2.92 -9.53
N VAL A 191 -16.71 1.78 -8.87
CA VAL A 191 -15.71 1.25 -7.93
C VAL A 191 -14.93 0.13 -8.63
N GLY A 192 -13.60 0.16 -8.54
CA GLY A 192 -12.72 -0.80 -9.22
C GLY A 192 -11.87 -0.22 -10.35
N ARG A 193 -10.86 -1.00 -10.77
CA ARG A 193 -9.94 -0.71 -11.90
C ARG A 193 -9.36 0.71 -11.91
N ALA A 194 -8.99 1.24 -10.75
CA ALA A 194 -8.46 2.59 -10.64
C ALA A 194 -7.24 2.79 -11.52
N MET A 195 -7.29 3.82 -12.35
CA MET A 195 -6.18 4.22 -13.21
C MET A 195 -6.37 5.67 -13.66
N HIS A 196 -5.37 6.50 -13.39
CA HIS A 196 -5.36 7.91 -13.75
C HIS A 196 -4.11 8.21 -14.56
N LEU A 197 -4.23 8.96 -15.66
CA LEU A 197 -3.07 9.42 -16.43
C LEU A 197 -2.88 10.93 -16.25
N VAL A 198 -1.80 11.31 -15.58
CA VAL A 198 -1.33 12.69 -15.50
C VAL A 198 -0.42 12.95 -16.68
N THR A 199 -0.76 13.90 -17.54
CA THR A 199 0.08 14.30 -18.67
C THR A 199 0.41 15.79 -18.58
N THR A 200 1.67 16.12 -18.85
CA THR A 200 2.16 17.49 -19.03
C THR A 200 2.74 17.67 -20.43
N ASN A 201 3.26 18.84 -20.74
CA ASN A 201 4.03 19.06 -21.97
C ASN A 201 5.34 18.24 -22.02
N GLU A 202 5.80 17.70 -20.90
CA GLU A 202 7.07 16.97 -20.76
C GLU A 202 6.89 15.49 -20.38
N SER A 203 5.89 15.18 -19.54
CA SER A 203 5.85 13.91 -18.81
C SER A 203 4.49 13.21 -18.86
N LYS A 204 4.50 11.88 -18.71
CA LYS A 204 3.32 11.03 -18.51
C LYS A 204 3.50 10.16 -17.28
N VAL A 205 2.62 10.30 -16.29
CA VAL A 205 2.66 9.52 -15.05
C VAL A 205 1.32 8.86 -14.81
N LEU A 206 1.32 7.56 -14.56
CA LEU A 206 0.15 6.80 -14.16
C LEU A 206 0.02 6.77 -12.65
N ILE A 207 -1.20 6.94 -12.15
CA ILE A 207 -1.56 6.69 -10.75
C ILE A 207 -2.50 5.49 -10.74
N ASP A 208 -2.10 4.47 -9.99
CA ASP A 208 -2.76 3.16 -9.89
C ASP A 208 -2.91 2.42 -11.22
N CYS A 209 -3.12 1.10 -11.13
CA CYS A 209 -3.40 0.21 -12.25
C CYS A 209 -4.17 -1.00 -11.72
N GLY A 210 -5.45 -0.80 -11.45
CA GLY A 210 -6.30 -1.75 -10.74
C GLY A 210 -7.04 -2.77 -11.59
N ALA A 211 -7.71 -3.71 -10.91
CA ALA A 211 -8.70 -4.62 -11.48
C ALA A 211 -10.11 -4.35 -10.92
N LYS A 212 -11.16 -4.40 -11.74
CA LYS A 212 -12.54 -4.24 -11.26
C LYS A 212 -13.01 -5.55 -10.61
N PRO A 213 -13.59 -5.52 -9.39
CA PRO A 213 -14.14 -6.71 -8.73
C PRO A 213 -15.50 -7.08 -9.35
N THR A 214 -15.47 -7.75 -10.50
CA THR A 214 -16.67 -8.11 -11.26
C THR A 214 -16.53 -9.48 -11.92
N ASN A 215 -17.66 -10.16 -12.12
CA ASN A 215 -17.72 -11.39 -12.89
C ASN A 215 -17.72 -11.12 -14.41
N ASN A 216 -17.97 -9.86 -14.84
CA ASN A 216 -17.87 -9.48 -16.25
C ASN A 216 -16.40 -9.23 -16.65
N ARG A 217 -15.77 -10.24 -17.26
CA ARG A 217 -14.35 -10.18 -17.66
C ARG A 217 -13.99 -9.01 -18.58
N SER A 218 -14.94 -8.51 -19.37
CA SER A 218 -14.70 -7.36 -20.27
C SER A 218 -14.52 -6.03 -19.53
N GLU A 219 -14.95 -5.95 -18.27
CA GLU A 219 -14.88 -4.75 -17.45
C GLU A 219 -13.75 -4.78 -16.40
N VAL A 220 -13.01 -5.89 -16.32
CA VAL A 220 -11.99 -6.08 -15.28
C VAL A 220 -10.81 -5.12 -15.45
N GLN A 221 -10.41 -4.85 -16.70
CA GLN A 221 -9.22 -4.07 -17.00
C GLN A 221 -9.51 -2.57 -17.13
N PRO A 222 -8.54 -1.70 -16.79
CA PRO A 222 -8.54 -0.30 -17.21
C PRO A 222 -8.47 -0.15 -18.73
N PHE A 223 -8.67 1.07 -19.22
CA PHE A 223 -8.67 1.36 -20.65
C PHE A 223 -7.25 1.47 -21.25
N PHE A 224 -6.53 0.35 -21.33
CA PHE A 224 -5.16 0.28 -21.88
C PHE A 224 -5.04 0.71 -23.35
N ALA A 225 -6.14 0.62 -24.11
CA ALA A 225 -6.17 1.01 -25.52
C ALA A 225 -6.30 2.54 -25.73
N ALA A 226 -6.37 3.34 -24.66
CA ALA A 226 -6.46 4.79 -24.78
C ALA A 226 -5.24 5.36 -25.54
N PRO A 227 -5.44 6.13 -26.63
CA PRO A 227 -4.32 6.62 -27.45
C PRO A 227 -3.31 7.46 -26.66
N GLU A 228 -3.76 8.16 -25.62
CA GLU A 228 -2.88 8.99 -24.79
C GLU A 228 -1.85 8.19 -23.99
N MET A 229 -2.13 6.91 -23.73
CA MET A 229 -1.24 6.00 -23.02
C MET A 229 -0.12 5.45 -23.91
N LEU A 230 -0.40 5.31 -25.21
CA LEU A 230 0.48 4.62 -26.15
C LEU A 230 1.52 5.56 -26.79
N PRO A 231 2.71 5.04 -27.16
CA PRO A 231 3.29 3.77 -26.70
C PRO A 231 3.66 3.79 -25.21
N LEU A 232 3.67 2.62 -24.55
CA LEU A 232 3.97 2.49 -23.12
C LEU A 232 5.37 3.00 -22.72
N ASP A 233 6.32 2.98 -23.66
CA ASP A 233 7.69 3.49 -23.46
C ASP A 233 7.75 4.99 -23.11
N ASN A 234 6.67 5.73 -23.41
CA ASN A 234 6.51 7.16 -23.11
C ASN A 234 5.97 7.43 -21.70
N ILE A 235 5.61 6.40 -20.93
CA ILE A 235 5.23 6.56 -19.54
C ILE A 235 6.50 6.70 -18.71
N ASP A 236 6.64 7.82 -18.00
CA ASP A 236 7.81 8.12 -17.18
C ASP A 236 7.79 7.37 -15.86
N ALA A 237 6.60 7.17 -15.27
CA ALA A 237 6.44 6.51 -13.98
C ALA A 237 5.03 5.95 -13.79
N VAL A 238 4.93 4.93 -12.95
CA VAL A 238 3.68 4.48 -12.33
C VAL A 238 3.78 4.73 -10.83
N VAL A 239 2.72 5.23 -10.21
CA VAL A 239 2.65 5.49 -8.77
C VAL A 239 1.48 4.70 -8.21
N ILE A 240 1.71 3.92 -7.17
CA ILE A 240 0.67 3.13 -6.50
C ILE A 240 0.34 3.77 -5.16
N THR A 241 -0.94 4.07 -4.96
CA THR A 241 -1.47 4.66 -3.72
C THR A 241 -1.47 3.66 -2.59
N HIS A 242 -1.98 2.44 -2.83
CA HIS A 242 -2.07 1.36 -1.86
C HIS A 242 -2.28 -0.01 -2.52
N ALA A 243 -2.25 -1.07 -1.72
CA ALA A 243 -2.15 -2.45 -2.21
C ALA A 243 -3.49 -3.16 -2.54
N HIS A 244 -4.66 -2.50 -2.47
CA HIS A 244 -5.89 -3.20 -2.86
C HIS A 244 -5.90 -3.53 -4.36
N VAL A 245 -6.51 -4.66 -4.70
CA VAL A 245 -6.50 -5.26 -6.05
C VAL A 245 -7.11 -4.31 -7.09
N ASP A 246 -8.07 -3.49 -6.71
CA ASP A 246 -8.65 -2.43 -7.52
C ASP A 246 -7.76 -1.21 -7.76
N HIS A 247 -6.54 -1.20 -7.20
CA HIS A 247 -5.50 -0.20 -7.46
C HIS A 247 -4.19 -0.80 -8.01
N ILE A 248 -3.97 -2.12 -7.86
CA ILE A 248 -2.71 -2.80 -8.26
C ILE A 248 -2.90 -4.03 -9.16
N GLY A 249 -4.13 -4.51 -9.30
CA GLY A 249 -4.44 -5.80 -9.88
C GLY A 249 -4.05 -5.95 -11.34
N MET A 250 -3.87 -4.86 -12.09
CA MET A 250 -3.46 -4.89 -13.50
C MET A 250 -2.08 -4.29 -13.73
N LEU A 251 -1.35 -3.91 -12.66
CA LEU A 251 0.01 -3.40 -12.78
C LEU A 251 0.95 -4.36 -13.54
N PRO A 252 0.98 -5.69 -13.27
CA PRO A 252 1.87 -6.61 -13.99
C PRO A 252 1.55 -6.73 -15.48
N VAL A 253 0.31 -6.42 -15.89
CA VAL A 253 -0.10 -6.39 -17.31
C VAL A 253 0.71 -5.34 -18.09
N LEU A 254 1.07 -4.21 -17.46
CA LEU A 254 1.93 -3.19 -18.10
C LEU A 254 3.29 -3.78 -18.49
N PHE A 255 3.89 -4.58 -17.61
CA PHE A 255 5.19 -5.22 -17.84
C PHE A 255 5.11 -6.30 -18.90
N ARG A 256 4.04 -7.10 -18.89
CA ARG A 256 3.74 -8.07 -19.96
C ARG A 256 3.68 -7.41 -21.33
N TYR A 257 3.13 -6.20 -21.42
CA TYR A 257 3.04 -5.41 -22.66
C TYR A 257 4.24 -4.47 -22.91
N GLY A 258 5.30 -4.56 -22.10
CA GLY A 258 6.59 -3.95 -22.40
C GLY A 258 6.89 -2.62 -21.70
N TYR A 259 6.13 -2.22 -20.67
CA TYR A 259 6.52 -1.11 -19.79
C TYR A 259 7.85 -1.42 -19.09
N LYS A 260 8.77 -0.45 -19.09
CA LYS A 260 10.14 -0.58 -18.54
C LYS A 260 10.51 0.56 -17.59
N GLY A 261 9.54 1.33 -17.12
CA GLY A 261 9.76 2.46 -16.21
C GLY A 261 9.66 2.07 -14.73
N PRO A 262 9.90 3.01 -13.82
CA PRO A 262 9.79 2.80 -12.38
C PRO A 262 8.34 2.66 -11.90
N VAL A 263 8.17 1.95 -10.77
CA VAL A 263 6.93 1.94 -9.98
C VAL A 263 7.23 2.51 -8.60
N TYR A 264 6.55 3.58 -8.19
CA TYR A 264 6.74 4.20 -6.88
C TYR A 264 5.62 3.78 -5.92
N CYS A 265 5.98 3.27 -4.75
CA CYS A 265 5.04 2.97 -3.67
C CYS A 265 5.75 2.93 -2.32
N THR A 266 4.99 2.89 -1.23
CA THR A 266 5.54 2.65 0.11
C THR A 266 6.01 1.20 0.24
N GLN A 267 6.96 0.96 1.17
CA GLN A 267 7.47 -0.39 1.43
C GLN A 267 6.38 -1.41 1.82
N PRO A 268 5.39 -1.07 2.69
CA PRO A 268 4.32 -2.00 2.99
C PRO A 268 3.42 -2.25 1.78
N THR A 269 3.17 -1.22 0.95
CA THR A 269 2.40 -1.37 -0.28
C THR A 269 3.09 -2.35 -1.23
N ARG A 270 4.42 -2.30 -1.39
CA ARG A 270 5.17 -3.28 -2.20
C ARG A 270 4.94 -4.71 -1.72
N ASP A 271 5.10 -4.94 -0.41
CA ASP A 271 5.00 -6.27 0.18
C ASP A 271 3.58 -6.83 0.01
N LEU A 272 2.57 -6.02 0.32
CA LEU A 272 1.15 -6.40 0.19
C LEU A 272 0.71 -6.54 -1.27
N MET A 273 1.17 -5.67 -2.17
CA MET A 273 0.88 -5.74 -3.60
C MET A 273 1.38 -7.08 -4.17
N THR A 274 2.59 -7.48 -3.83
CA THR A 274 3.17 -8.75 -4.27
C THR A 274 2.34 -9.94 -3.77
N LEU A 275 1.96 -9.90 -2.49
CA LEU A 275 1.11 -10.91 -1.87
C LEU A 275 -0.21 -11.09 -2.62
N LEU A 276 -0.90 -9.97 -2.86
CA LEU A 276 -2.24 -9.96 -3.43
C LEU A 276 -2.23 -10.23 -4.94
N GLN A 277 -1.21 -9.81 -5.69
CA GLN A 277 -1.07 -10.17 -7.11
C GLN A 277 -0.80 -11.67 -7.29
N MET A 278 0.00 -12.28 -6.40
CA MET A 278 0.24 -13.72 -6.42
C MET A 278 -1.02 -14.51 -6.07
N ASP A 279 -1.81 -14.03 -5.10
CA ASP A 279 -3.10 -14.62 -4.75
C ASP A 279 -4.12 -14.48 -5.89
N TYR A 280 -4.17 -13.32 -6.55
CA TYR A 280 -5.06 -13.06 -7.69
C TYR A 280 -4.88 -14.07 -8.82
N ILE A 281 -3.63 -14.41 -9.19
CA ILE A 281 -3.34 -15.47 -10.18
C ILE A 281 -3.83 -16.83 -9.67
N LYS A 282 -3.54 -17.17 -8.41
CA LYS A 282 -3.91 -18.48 -7.83
C LYS A 282 -5.42 -18.67 -7.81
N VAL A 283 -6.17 -17.65 -7.38
CA VAL A 283 -7.63 -17.68 -7.33
C VAL A 283 -8.21 -17.81 -8.74
N ALA A 284 -7.73 -17.01 -9.69
CA ALA A 284 -8.17 -17.12 -11.09
C ALA A 284 -7.96 -18.55 -11.64
N GLN A 285 -6.79 -19.14 -11.41
CA GLN A 285 -6.48 -20.51 -11.86
C GLN A 285 -7.34 -21.57 -11.17
N ALA A 286 -7.58 -21.44 -9.85
CA ALA A 286 -8.42 -22.37 -9.09
C ALA A 286 -9.89 -22.35 -9.56
N GLU A 287 -10.36 -21.20 -10.05
CA GLU A 287 -11.68 -21.03 -10.64
C GLU A 287 -11.76 -21.45 -12.12
N GLY A 288 -10.66 -21.93 -12.71
CA GLY A 288 -10.60 -22.31 -14.13
C GLY A 288 -10.56 -21.12 -15.08
N ASN A 289 -10.21 -19.93 -14.57
CA ASN A 289 -10.06 -18.70 -15.35
C ASN A 289 -8.60 -18.52 -15.80
N GLU A 290 -8.39 -17.95 -16.99
CA GLU A 290 -7.05 -17.53 -17.42
C GLU A 290 -6.65 -16.26 -16.67
N ALA A 291 -5.48 -16.29 -16.01
CA ALA A 291 -4.95 -15.13 -15.31
C ALA A 291 -4.41 -14.10 -16.34
N PRO A 292 -4.62 -12.79 -16.12
CA PRO A 292 -4.22 -11.75 -17.08
C PRO A 292 -2.70 -11.55 -17.20
N TYR A 293 -1.94 -12.12 -16.27
CA TYR A 293 -0.48 -12.07 -16.23
C TYR A 293 0.06 -13.28 -15.48
N SER A 294 1.36 -13.53 -15.62
CA SER A 294 2.05 -14.65 -14.99
C SER A 294 2.86 -14.22 -13.76
N LYS A 295 3.46 -15.19 -13.05
CA LYS A 295 4.39 -14.92 -11.95
C LYS A 295 5.65 -14.17 -12.42
N SER A 296 6.11 -14.40 -13.66
CA SER A 296 7.28 -13.68 -14.20
C SER A 296 6.98 -12.20 -14.40
N ASP A 297 5.74 -11.86 -14.77
CA ASP A 297 5.31 -10.47 -14.95
C ASP A 297 5.30 -9.71 -13.61
N ILE A 298 4.91 -10.39 -12.51
CA ILE A 298 5.02 -9.84 -11.14
C ILE A 298 6.50 -9.65 -10.76
N GLN A 299 7.34 -10.65 -11.01
CA GLN A 299 8.78 -10.56 -10.74
C GLN A 299 9.44 -9.39 -11.48
N GLU A 300 9.09 -9.19 -12.75
CA GLU A 300 9.53 -8.03 -13.53
C GLU A 300 9.08 -6.72 -12.88
N CYS A 301 7.81 -6.63 -12.47
CA CYS A 301 7.30 -5.48 -11.74
C CYS A 301 8.12 -5.17 -10.47
N ILE A 302 8.44 -6.18 -9.65
CA ILE A 302 9.18 -5.99 -8.39
C ILE A 302 10.60 -5.48 -8.61
N LYS A 303 11.26 -5.82 -9.73
CA LYS A 303 12.56 -5.24 -10.11
C LYS A 303 12.48 -3.73 -10.33
N HIS A 304 11.34 -3.26 -10.82
CA HIS A 304 11.09 -1.85 -11.16
C HIS A 304 10.53 -1.02 -9.99
N VAL A 305 10.20 -1.63 -8.86
CA VAL A 305 9.68 -0.90 -7.69
C VAL A 305 10.78 -0.10 -7.01
N VAL A 306 10.53 1.19 -6.84
CA VAL A 306 11.31 2.14 -6.04
C VAL A 306 10.52 2.48 -4.78
N ASP A 307 11.08 2.11 -3.62
CA ASP A 307 10.42 2.33 -2.34
C ASP A 307 10.48 3.82 -1.94
N VAL A 308 9.34 4.38 -1.50
CA VAL A 308 9.22 5.78 -1.06
C VAL A 308 8.63 5.82 0.34
N ASN A 309 9.26 6.59 1.24
CA ASN A 309 8.71 6.79 2.58
C ASN A 309 7.73 7.97 2.61
N TRP A 310 6.81 7.97 3.57
CA TRP A 310 5.94 9.12 3.80
C TRP A 310 6.72 10.41 4.09
N GLY A 311 6.23 11.53 3.58
CA GLY A 311 6.84 12.86 3.72
C GLY A 311 8.09 13.10 2.87
N GLU A 312 8.58 12.08 2.15
CA GLU A 312 9.73 12.24 1.27
C GLU A 312 9.36 12.98 -0.02
N LYS A 313 10.21 13.93 -0.43
CA LYS A 313 10.08 14.62 -1.73
C LYS A 313 10.94 13.92 -2.77
N THR A 314 10.30 13.25 -3.71
CA THR A 314 10.95 12.44 -4.74
C THR A 314 10.69 13.03 -6.11
N ASP A 315 11.75 13.32 -6.88
CA ASP A 315 11.61 13.65 -8.31
C ASP A 315 11.28 12.35 -9.07
N ILE A 316 10.16 12.34 -9.79
CA ILE A 316 9.67 11.15 -10.54
C ILE A 316 9.64 11.39 -12.05
N ALA A 317 9.76 12.64 -12.47
CA ALA A 317 9.87 13.06 -13.87
C ALA A 317 10.57 14.44 -13.93
N PRO A 318 10.98 14.91 -15.11
CA PRO A 318 11.72 16.16 -15.24
C PRO A 318 10.99 17.37 -14.70
N ASP A 319 9.66 17.37 -14.70
CA ASP A 319 8.81 18.47 -14.24
C ASP A 319 7.85 18.09 -13.09
N ILE A 320 7.88 16.84 -12.59
CA ILE A 320 7.01 16.38 -11.50
C ILE A 320 7.84 15.97 -10.27
N LYS A 321 7.45 16.49 -9.10
CA LYS A 321 7.90 16.00 -7.79
C LYS A 321 6.71 15.41 -7.05
N MET A 322 6.93 14.32 -6.34
CA MET A 322 5.90 13.60 -5.60
C MET A 322 6.27 13.52 -4.12
N THR A 323 5.24 13.58 -3.28
CA THR A 323 5.30 13.18 -1.88
C THR A 323 4.11 12.29 -1.57
N MET A 324 4.38 11.18 -0.88
CA MET A 324 3.35 10.29 -0.34
C MET A 324 3.07 10.67 1.10
N GLU A 325 1.81 10.76 1.48
CA GLU A 325 1.36 11.06 2.84
C GLU A 325 0.35 10.02 3.29
N ASN A 326 0.27 9.73 4.59
CA ASN A 326 -0.66 8.74 5.14
C ASN A 326 -2.11 8.99 4.69
N ALA A 327 -2.76 7.96 4.12
CA ALA A 327 -4.16 7.99 3.74
C ALA A 327 -5.11 7.40 4.82
N GLY A 328 -4.57 6.70 5.83
CA GLY A 328 -5.35 6.10 6.93
C GLY A 328 -6.21 4.89 6.54
N HIS A 329 -6.14 4.44 5.29
CA HIS A 329 -7.04 3.43 4.73
C HIS A 329 -6.59 1.98 5.02
N ILE A 330 -5.41 1.60 4.51
CA ILE A 330 -4.72 0.34 4.82
C ILE A 330 -3.23 0.57 5.10
N LEU A 331 -2.50 -0.47 5.49
CA LEU A 331 -1.07 -0.39 5.79
C LEU A 331 -0.29 0.14 4.57
N GLY A 332 0.41 1.27 4.76
CA GLY A 332 1.19 1.91 3.71
C GLY A 332 0.36 2.73 2.71
N SER A 333 -0.97 2.79 2.85
CA SER A 333 -1.84 3.58 1.98
C SER A 333 -1.46 5.06 1.97
N SER A 334 -1.44 5.65 0.78
CA SER A 334 -0.85 6.97 0.57
C SER A 334 -1.70 7.86 -0.32
N SER A 335 -1.95 9.08 0.16
CA SER A 335 -2.33 10.19 -0.69
C SER A 335 -1.08 10.70 -1.42
N VAL A 336 -1.23 10.95 -2.73
CA VAL A 336 -0.12 11.29 -3.63
C VAL A 336 -0.19 12.77 -3.97
N TYR A 337 0.71 13.54 -3.37
CA TYR A 337 0.84 14.97 -3.59
C TYR A 337 1.91 15.27 -4.65
N MET A 338 1.49 15.83 -5.78
CA MET A 338 2.32 16.16 -6.92
C MET A 338 2.51 17.67 -7.10
N GLN A 339 3.77 18.07 -7.24
CA GLN A 339 4.16 19.42 -7.63
C GLN A 339 4.63 19.39 -9.08
N ILE A 340 3.77 19.91 -9.97
CA ILE A 340 3.98 19.92 -11.42
C ILE A 340 4.52 21.30 -11.83
N GLY A 341 5.68 21.35 -12.47
CA GLY A 341 6.38 22.59 -12.83
C GLY A 341 7.27 23.13 -11.70
N GLU A 342 7.56 24.44 -11.77
CA GLU A 342 8.33 25.17 -10.74
C GLU A 342 7.89 26.64 -10.61
N GLY A 343 8.14 27.24 -9.44
CA GLY A 343 7.98 28.68 -9.23
C GLY A 343 6.52 29.13 -9.34
N ARG A 344 6.26 30.18 -10.13
CA ARG A 344 4.91 30.77 -10.26
C ARG A 344 3.95 29.94 -11.11
N THR A 345 4.47 29.04 -11.94
CA THR A 345 3.68 28.14 -12.80
C THR A 345 3.51 26.75 -12.18
N GLU A 346 3.92 26.56 -10.91
CA GLU A 346 3.75 25.30 -10.21
C GLU A 346 2.26 25.04 -9.92
N HIS A 347 1.76 23.88 -10.38
CA HIS A 347 0.42 23.39 -10.08
C HIS A 347 0.50 22.22 -9.09
N LYS A 348 -0.27 22.29 -8.02
CA LYS A 348 -0.27 21.29 -6.93
C LYS A 348 -1.48 20.38 -7.03
N LEU A 349 -1.25 19.14 -7.45
CA LEU A 349 -2.27 18.12 -7.64
C LEU A 349 -2.19 17.10 -6.50
N LEU A 350 -3.32 16.81 -5.85
CA LEU A 350 -3.40 15.79 -4.80
C LEU A 350 -4.36 14.69 -5.25
N PHE A 351 -3.89 13.46 -5.29
CA PHE A 351 -4.75 12.28 -5.33
C PHE A 351 -4.93 11.76 -3.91
N SER A 352 -6.17 11.58 -3.45
CA SER A 352 -6.40 11.01 -2.12
C SER A 352 -6.00 9.54 -2.06
N GLY A 353 -6.19 8.80 -3.17
CA GLY A 353 -6.37 7.34 -3.11
C GLY A 353 -7.65 7.02 -2.33
N ASP A 354 -7.73 5.83 -1.77
CA ASP A 354 -8.73 5.56 -0.74
C ASP A 354 -8.25 6.10 0.61
N ILE A 355 -9.13 6.80 1.34
CA ILE A 355 -8.78 7.50 2.57
C ILE A 355 -9.71 7.17 3.73
N LYS A 356 -9.18 7.16 4.95
CA LYS A 356 -9.95 7.25 6.19
C LYS A 356 -9.58 8.52 6.95
N TYR A 357 -10.44 9.52 6.94
CA TYR A 357 -10.25 10.75 7.71
C TYR A 357 -10.78 10.62 9.14
N GLU A 358 -10.37 9.54 9.81
CA GLU A 358 -10.66 9.23 11.21
C GLU A 358 -9.57 8.29 11.71
N LYS A 359 -9.16 8.45 12.98
CA LYS A 359 -8.22 7.51 13.59
C LYS A 359 -8.89 6.14 13.73
N SER A 360 -8.26 5.11 13.18
CA SER A 360 -8.70 3.72 13.33
C SER A 360 -7.92 2.98 14.41
N TRP A 361 -8.30 1.73 14.66
CA TRP A 361 -7.54 0.83 15.53
C TRP A 361 -6.13 0.55 15.00
N LEU A 362 -5.94 0.62 13.68
CA LEU A 362 -4.68 0.32 13.00
C LEU A 362 -3.87 1.57 12.63
N PHE A 363 -4.54 2.65 12.19
CA PHE A 363 -3.91 3.77 11.49
C PHE A 363 -4.36 5.12 12.05
N ASP A 364 -3.49 6.12 11.92
CA ASP A 364 -3.86 7.51 12.14
C ASP A 364 -4.71 8.02 10.96
N ALA A 365 -5.50 9.07 11.19
CA ALA A 365 -6.34 9.67 10.16
C ALA A 365 -5.52 10.19 8.96
N ALA A 366 -6.16 10.24 7.79
CA ALA A 366 -5.57 10.77 6.56
C ALA A 366 -4.96 12.17 6.76
N THR A 367 -3.76 12.38 6.22
CA THR A 367 -3.06 13.66 6.30
C THR A 367 -3.81 14.74 5.51
N VAL A 368 -3.98 15.91 6.13
CA VAL A 368 -4.56 17.13 5.51
C VAL A 368 -3.57 18.29 5.47
N ARG A 369 -2.36 18.10 6.02
CA ARG A 369 -1.33 19.15 6.14
C ARG A 369 -0.49 19.24 4.87
N PHE A 370 -1.06 19.82 3.83
CA PHE A 370 -0.36 20.16 2.59
C PHE A 370 -0.13 21.67 2.49
N ASN A 371 0.98 22.10 1.89
CA ASN A 371 1.29 23.54 1.76
C ASN A 371 0.20 24.32 0.99
N LYS A 372 -0.35 23.70 -0.05
CA LYS A 372 -1.47 24.21 -0.88
C LYS A 372 -1.90 23.07 -1.82
N VAL A 373 -3.19 22.97 -2.11
CA VAL A 373 -3.70 22.04 -3.14
C VAL A 373 -4.49 22.85 -4.15
N ASP A 374 -4.13 22.78 -5.43
CA ASP A 374 -4.84 23.47 -6.51
C ASP A 374 -5.96 22.61 -7.09
N THR A 375 -5.66 21.33 -7.33
CA THR A 375 -6.62 20.31 -7.74
C THR A 375 -6.57 19.13 -6.79
N LEU A 376 -7.73 18.69 -6.32
CA LEU A 376 -7.91 17.45 -5.56
C LEU A 376 -8.64 16.42 -6.43
N VAL A 377 -8.10 15.22 -6.54
CA VAL A 377 -8.79 14.02 -7.04
C VAL A 377 -9.09 13.16 -5.81
N ILE A 378 -10.38 12.94 -5.53
CA ILE A 378 -10.83 12.31 -4.28
C ILE A 378 -11.77 11.13 -4.53
N GLU A 379 -11.61 10.06 -3.74
CA GLU A 379 -12.54 8.93 -3.74
C GLU A 379 -13.96 9.35 -3.35
N SER A 380 -14.95 8.51 -3.66
CA SER A 380 -16.36 8.81 -3.38
C SER A 380 -17.16 7.56 -3.06
N THR A 381 -16.53 6.55 -2.47
CA THR A 381 -17.14 5.25 -2.15
C THR A 381 -18.39 5.44 -1.30
N TYR A 382 -18.30 6.30 -0.27
CA TYR A 382 -19.41 6.74 0.57
C TYR A 382 -19.78 8.20 0.31
N GLY A 383 -19.71 8.64 -0.94
CA GLY A 383 -20.06 10.00 -1.35
C GLY A 383 -21.56 10.30 -1.31
N GLY A 384 -22.43 9.33 -1.02
CA GLY A 384 -23.88 9.51 -0.98
C GLY A 384 -24.33 10.34 0.23
N PRO A 385 -25.40 11.14 0.15
CA PRO A 385 -25.85 11.96 1.29
C PRO A 385 -26.23 11.15 2.53
N GLN A 386 -26.71 9.92 2.34
CA GLN A 386 -27.09 8.98 3.40
C GLN A 386 -25.99 7.97 3.74
N SER A 387 -24.82 8.10 3.11
CA SER A 387 -23.67 7.20 3.32
C SER A 387 -22.90 7.59 4.58
N ILE A 388 -23.62 7.66 5.70
CA ILE A 388 -23.08 7.93 7.04
C ILE A 388 -22.91 6.59 7.75
N GLN A 389 -21.78 6.42 8.42
CA GLN A 389 -21.45 5.17 9.10
C GLN A 389 -21.60 5.31 10.62
N PRO A 390 -21.95 4.23 11.35
CA PRO A 390 -21.92 4.26 12.80
C PRO A 390 -20.49 4.48 13.30
N THR A 391 -20.37 4.93 14.54
CA THR A 391 -19.05 5.11 15.16
C THR A 391 -18.36 3.77 15.31
N ARG A 392 -17.03 3.77 15.33
CA ARG A 392 -16.24 2.55 15.54
C ARG A 392 -16.58 1.84 16.85
N GLN A 393 -16.92 2.59 17.90
CA GLN A 393 -17.34 2.01 19.17
C GLN A 393 -18.68 1.29 19.06
N GLN A 394 -19.65 1.89 18.36
CA GLN A 394 -20.94 1.24 18.10
C GLN A 394 -20.75 -0.02 17.26
N ALA A 395 -19.99 0.07 16.16
CA ALA A 395 -19.69 -1.08 15.31
C ALA A 395 -19.00 -2.22 16.06
N THR A 396 -18.05 -1.90 16.96
CA THR A 396 -17.41 -2.89 17.83
C THR A 396 -18.43 -3.54 18.77
N GLN A 397 -19.33 -2.76 19.37
CA GLN A 397 -20.36 -3.28 20.26
C GLN A 397 -21.35 -4.18 19.50
N ASP A 398 -21.80 -3.77 18.32
CA ASP A 398 -22.69 -4.56 17.46
C ASP A 398 -22.03 -5.90 17.08
N LEU A 399 -20.71 -5.91 16.82
CA LEU A 399 -19.96 -7.13 16.58
C LEU A 399 -19.85 -8.01 17.83
N HIS A 400 -19.65 -7.41 19.00
CA HIS A 400 -19.62 -8.15 20.26
C HIS A 400 -20.96 -8.82 20.55
N ASP A 401 -22.06 -8.08 20.38
CA ASP A 401 -23.41 -8.58 20.62
C ASP A 401 -23.76 -9.70 19.62
N LEU A 402 -23.40 -9.54 18.34
CA LEU A 402 -23.55 -10.59 17.32
C LEU A 402 -22.82 -11.88 17.69
N ILE A 403 -21.59 -11.75 18.19
CA ILE A 403 -20.76 -12.90 18.58
C ILE A 403 -21.38 -13.61 19.78
N ILE A 404 -21.77 -12.85 20.81
CA ILE A 404 -22.40 -13.39 22.02
C ILE A 404 -23.69 -14.14 21.66
N ASP A 405 -24.57 -13.51 20.87
CA ASP A 405 -25.83 -14.11 20.43
C ASP A 405 -25.59 -15.41 19.66
N THR A 406 -24.76 -15.37 18.62
CA THR A 406 -24.53 -16.55 17.76
C THR A 406 -23.87 -17.70 18.51
N LEU A 407 -22.93 -17.42 19.41
CA LEU A 407 -22.28 -18.46 20.20
C LEU A 407 -23.21 -19.03 21.28
N SER A 408 -24.13 -18.23 21.85
CA SER A 408 -25.11 -18.70 22.84
C SER A 408 -26.05 -19.77 22.28
N ARG A 409 -26.38 -19.67 20.98
CA ARG A 409 -27.16 -20.65 20.21
C ARG A 409 -26.31 -21.74 19.55
N LYS A 410 -25.03 -21.86 19.93
CA LYS A 410 -24.04 -22.82 19.41
C LYS A 410 -23.86 -22.74 17.88
N GLY A 411 -24.06 -21.57 17.31
CA GLY A 411 -23.88 -21.30 15.89
C GLY A 411 -22.43 -21.05 15.50
N LYS A 412 -22.14 -21.13 14.20
CA LYS A 412 -20.86 -20.68 13.62
C LYS A 412 -21.02 -19.30 13.03
N ILE A 413 -19.95 -18.50 13.10
CA ILE A 413 -19.88 -17.18 12.45
C ILE A 413 -18.86 -17.27 11.33
N PHE A 414 -19.21 -16.81 10.14
CA PHE A 414 -18.27 -16.67 9.03
C PHE A 414 -18.37 -15.28 8.43
N CYS A 415 -17.21 -14.66 8.26
CA CYS A 415 -17.08 -13.25 7.92
C CYS A 415 -16.19 -13.10 6.68
N PRO A 416 -16.77 -12.68 5.54
CA PRO A 416 -16.00 -12.29 4.36
C PRO A 416 -15.17 -11.05 4.70
N VAL A 417 -13.85 -11.19 4.64
CA VAL A 417 -12.92 -10.07 4.89
C VAL A 417 -11.87 -9.98 3.80
N PHE A 418 -11.39 -8.77 3.54
CA PHE A 418 -10.16 -8.60 2.77
C PHE A 418 -8.96 -9.06 3.59
N ALA A 419 -7.93 -9.56 2.90
CA ALA A 419 -6.71 -10.01 3.56
C ALA A 419 -6.04 -8.90 4.39
N VAL A 420 -6.18 -7.64 3.94
CA VAL A 420 -5.51 -6.45 4.48
C VAL A 420 -6.55 -5.43 4.93
N GLY A 421 -6.31 -4.79 6.07
CA GLY A 421 -7.15 -3.72 6.61
C GLY A 421 -8.28 -4.29 7.48
N ARG A 422 -9.36 -4.75 6.84
CA ARG A 422 -10.59 -5.17 7.56
C ARG A 422 -10.35 -6.33 8.51
N SER A 423 -9.67 -7.38 8.06
CA SER A 423 -9.44 -8.58 8.86
C SER A 423 -8.71 -8.24 10.16
N GLN A 424 -7.68 -7.39 10.12
CA GLN A 424 -6.93 -6.99 11.31
C GLN A 424 -7.77 -6.16 12.28
N GLU A 425 -8.66 -5.27 11.82
CA GLU A 425 -9.57 -4.54 12.72
C GLU A 425 -10.58 -5.46 13.40
N VAL A 426 -11.16 -6.41 12.67
CA VAL A 426 -12.09 -7.41 13.22
C VAL A 426 -11.38 -8.32 14.23
N MET A 427 -10.16 -8.74 13.92
CA MET A 427 -9.33 -9.49 14.87
C MET A 427 -9.12 -8.71 16.17
N MET A 428 -8.82 -7.42 16.11
CA MET A 428 -8.66 -6.60 17.32
C MET A 428 -9.96 -6.49 18.13
N ALA A 429 -11.11 -6.33 17.48
CA ALA A 429 -12.40 -6.29 18.17
C ALA A 429 -12.75 -7.63 18.85
N ILE A 430 -12.46 -8.76 18.20
CA ILE A 430 -12.64 -10.11 18.80
C ILE A 430 -11.66 -10.34 19.95
N ASP A 431 -10.41 -9.91 19.80
CA ASP A 431 -9.38 -9.97 20.84
C ASP A 431 -9.82 -9.24 22.11
N GLU A 432 -10.37 -8.03 21.95
CA GLU A 432 -10.94 -7.24 23.05
C GLU A 432 -12.10 -7.96 23.74
N LEU A 433 -13.04 -8.52 22.98
CA LEU A 433 -14.17 -9.27 23.52
C LEU A 433 -13.71 -10.47 24.36
N PHE A 434 -12.81 -11.29 23.81
CA PHE A 434 -12.36 -12.50 24.50
C PHE A 434 -11.49 -12.18 25.73
N LYS A 435 -10.72 -11.09 25.71
CA LYS A 435 -10.00 -10.60 26.89
C LYS A 435 -10.92 -10.01 27.96
N SER A 436 -12.10 -9.53 27.59
CA SER A 436 -13.10 -9.02 28.53
C SER A 436 -13.83 -10.11 29.32
N GLU A 437 -13.64 -11.38 28.96
CA GLU A 437 -14.28 -12.56 29.58
C GLU A 437 -15.82 -12.56 29.57
N LYS A 438 -16.45 -11.65 28.81
CA LYS A 438 -17.92 -11.59 28.62
C LYS A 438 -18.49 -12.83 27.91
N VAL A 439 -17.66 -13.55 27.15
CA VAL A 439 -18.02 -14.77 26.45
C VAL A 439 -16.86 -15.75 26.52
N THR A 440 -17.16 -17.05 26.59
CA THR A 440 -16.14 -18.09 26.51
C THR A 440 -15.47 -18.05 25.14
N PRO A 441 -14.13 -17.86 25.05
CA PRO A 441 -13.43 -17.80 23.78
C PRO A 441 -13.59 -19.10 22.98
N VAL A 442 -13.89 -18.95 21.69
CA VAL A 442 -13.87 -20.05 20.71
C VAL A 442 -12.66 -19.91 19.78
N THR A 443 -12.40 -20.93 18.98
CA THR A 443 -11.37 -20.81 17.94
C THR A 443 -11.82 -19.84 16.85
N VAL A 444 -10.94 -18.91 16.49
CA VAL A 444 -11.09 -17.98 15.37
C VAL A 444 -10.14 -18.42 14.27
N TRP A 445 -10.70 -19.03 13.23
CA TRP A 445 -9.95 -19.49 12.06
C TRP A 445 -9.71 -18.34 11.10
N LEU A 446 -8.46 -18.19 10.67
CA LEU A 446 -8.03 -17.26 9.65
C LEU A 446 -7.72 -18.05 8.38
N ASP A 447 -8.56 -17.94 7.36
CA ASP A 447 -8.37 -18.62 6.07
C ASP A 447 -8.07 -17.62 4.96
N GLY A 448 -7.25 -18.06 3.99
CA GLY A 448 -6.67 -17.22 2.95
C GLY A 448 -5.46 -16.43 3.43
N MET A 449 -5.28 -15.24 2.88
CA MET A 449 -4.02 -14.49 3.01
C MET A 449 -3.92 -13.64 4.29
N ILE A 450 -4.86 -13.78 5.24
CA ILE A 450 -4.97 -12.92 6.43
C ILE A 450 -3.74 -13.05 7.34
N SER A 451 -3.26 -14.27 7.60
CA SER A 451 -2.10 -14.49 8.48
C SER A 451 -0.82 -13.89 7.92
N GLU A 452 -0.57 -14.10 6.62
CA GLU A 452 0.61 -13.54 5.93
C GLU A 452 0.52 -12.01 5.82
N ALA A 453 -0.66 -11.46 5.51
CA ALA A 453 -0.88 -10.01 5.53
C ALA A 453 -0.64 -9.44 6.94
N THR A 454 -1.08 -10.13 7.99
CA THR A 454 -0.85 -9.73 9.38
C THR A 454 0.64 -9.77 9.74
N ALA A 455 1.39 -10.77 9.26
CA ALA A 455 2.84 -10.81 9.42
C ALA A 455 3.51 -9.56 8.79
N ILE A 456 3.07 -9.13 7.60
CA ILE A 456 3.53 -7.88 6.96
C ILE A 456 3.18 -6.64 7.79
N HIS A 457 2.02 -6.59 8.47
CA HIS A 457 1.74 -5.49 9.41
C HIS A 457 2.77 -5.44 10.54
N THR A 458 3.18 -6.60 11.07
CA THR A 458 4.17 -6.65 12.15
C THR A 458 5.58 -6.25 11.72
N SER A 459 5.92 -6.35 10.43
CA SER A 459 7.23 -5.93 9.90
C SER A 459 7.30 -4.44 9.54
N HIS A 460 6.17 -3.73 9.53
CA HIS A 460 6.09 -2.31 9.21
C HIS A 460 5.46 -1.46 10.34
N PRO A 461 5.97 -1.54 11.59
CA PRO A 461 5.35 -0.88 12.74
C PRO A 461 5.34 0.65 12.64
N ASN A 462 6.20 1.25 11.81
CA ASN A 462 6.25 2.70 11.58
C ASN A 462 5.06 3.22 10.75
N TYR A 463 4.31 2.33 10.10
CA TYR A 463 3.12 2.65 9.30
C TYR A 463 1.81 2.38 10.06
N LEU A 464 1.89 2.00 11.34
CA LEU A 464 0.76 1.83 12.24
C LEU A 464 0.59 3.07 13.13
N ASN A 465 -0.59 3.27 13.70
CA ASN A 465 -0.81 4.30 14.70
C ASN A 465 0.10 4.08 15.92
N LYS A 466 0.31 5.15 16.69
CA LYS A 466 1.23 5.14 17.84
C LYS A 466 0.88 4.08 18.89
N ASP A 467 -0.41 3.83 19.12
CA ASP A 467 -0.89 2.94 20.18
C ASP A 467 -0.62 1.47 19.82
N LEU A 468 -1.02 1.05 18.61
CA LEU A 468 -0.78 -0.29 18.09
C LEU A 468 0.71 -0.53 17.86
N ARG A 469 1.44 0.45 17.35
CA ARG A 469 2.92 0.38 17.25
C ARG A 469 3.54 0.04 18.60
N GLY A 470 3.11 0.71 19.68
CA GLY A 470 3.59 0.43 21.03
C GLY A 470 3.31 -1.00 21.50
N LYS A 471 2.13 -1.54 21.18
CA LYS A 471 1.75 -2.93 21.48
C LYS A 471 2.53 -3.95 20.64
N MET A 472 2.71 -3.68 19.34
CA MET A 472 3.52 -4.52 18.44
C MET A 472 4.98 -4.63 18.93
N LEU A 473 5.57 -3.50 19.32
CA LEU A 473 6.96 -3.43 19.77
C LEU A 473 7.18 -4.14 21.13
N ARG A 474 6.15 -4.24 21.98
CA ARG A 474 6.23 -5.01 23.24
C ARG A 474 6.07 -6.50 23.02
N GLY A 475 5.28 -6.91 22.02
CA GLY A 475 5.09 -8.32 21.69
C GLY A 475 4.25 -9.08 22.72
N GLY A 476 4.39 -10.41 22.75
CA GLY A 476 3.67 -11.28 23.70
C GLY A 476 2.14 -11.15 23.61
N THR A 477 1.47 -11.16 24.76
CA THR A 477 0.01 -11.05 24.92
C THR A 477 -0.52 -9.62 24.70
N GLU A 478 0.35 -8.60 24.75
CA GLU A 478 -0.02 -7.22 24.43
C GLU A 478 -0.24 -7.03 22.92
N ASN A 479 0.40 -7.85 22.07
CA ASN A 479 0.15 -7.86 20.64
C ASN A 479 -1.18 -8.58 20.33
N PRO A 480 -2.23 -7.86 19.88
CA PRO A 480 -3.55 -8.46 19.61
C PRO A 480 -3.52 -9.55 18.54
N PHE A 481 -2.53 -9.55 17.65
CA PHE A 481 -2.42 -10.56 16.59
C PHE A 481 -1.79 -11.87 17.06
N ASN A 482 -1.24 -11.91 18.28
CA ASN A 482 -0.59 -13.10 18.85
C ASN A 482 -1.47 -13.92 19.79
N SER A 483 -2.73 -13.52 19.96
CA SER A 483 -3.62 -14.21 20.89
C SER A 483 -3.94 -15.64 20.46
N LYS A 484 -4.03 -16.54 21.46
CA LYS A 484 -4.14 -18.00 21.29
C LYS A 484 -5.40 -18.48 20.55
N TRP A 485 -6.42 -17.62 20.44
CA TRP A 485 -7.66 -17.95 19.74
C TRP A 485 -7.55 -17.83 18.23
N PHE A 486 -6.58 -17.08 17.70
CA PHE A 486 -6.38 -16.98 16.26
C PHE A 486 -5.57 -18.17 15.74
N LYS A 487 -6.17 -18.98 14.86
CA LYS A 487 -5.51 -20.12 14.23
C LYS A 487 -5.57 -20.00 12.72
N GLN A 488 -4.44 -20.23 12.06
CA GLN A 488 -4.36 -20.24 10.61
C GLN A 488 -4.92 -21.55 10.05
N VAL A 489 -5.64 -21.45 8.95
CA VAL A 489 -5.97 -22.61 8.10
C VAL A 489 -4.83 -22.79 7.10
N GLU A 490 -4.10 -23.90 7.21
CA GLU A 490 -2.87 -24.17 6.44
C GLU A 490 -3.14 -24.97 5.17
N SER A 491 -4.23 -25.75 5.13
CA SER A 491 -4.51 -26.64 4.01
C SER A 491 -6.00 -26.77 3.70
N ARG A 492 -6.29 -27.34 2.52
CA ARG A 492 -7.66 -27.62 2.10
C ARG A 492 -8.29 -28.71 2.97
N GLU A 493 -7.52 -29.72 3.36
CA GLU A 493 -7.98 -30.80 4.23
C GLU A 493 -8.38 -30.27 5.61
N GLN A 494 -7.62 -29.30 6.14
CA GLN A 494 -7.98 -28.61 7.37
C GLN A 494 -9.25 -27.76 7.21
N ARG A 495 -9.43 -27.09 6.06
CA ARG A 495 -10.69 -26.40 5.77
C ARG A 495 -11.87 -27.37 5.77
N GLU A 496 -11.73 -28.51 5.09
CA GLU A 496 -12.76 -29.55 5.02
C GLU A 496 -13.11 -30.10 6.41
N SER A 497 -12.13 -30.28 7.31
CA SER A 497 -12.40 -30.68 8.70
C SER A 497 -13.16 -29.61 9.48
N ILE A 498 -12.82 -28.33 9.33
CA ILE A 498 -13.53 -27.21 9.97
C ILE A 498 -14.97 -27.11 9.47
N LEU A 499 -15.21 -27.33 8.18
CA LEU A 499 -16.56 -27.27 7.58
C LEU A 499 -17.50 -28.28 8.25
N LEU A 500 -17.01 -29.51 8.49
CA LEU A 500 -17.76 -30.65 9.02
C LEU A 500 -17.81 -30.71 10.56
N ASP A 501 -16.90 -30.03 11.26
CA ASP A 501 -16.88 -30.00 12.73
C ASP A 501 -18.11 -29.26 13.28
N PRO A 502 -18.97 -29.87 14.11
CA PRO A 502 -20.16 -29.20 14.66
C PRO A 502 -19.83 -28.14 15.74
N THR A 503 -18.57 -28.04 16.19
CA THR A 503 -18.16 -27.12 17.26
C THR A 503 -18.34 -25.66 16.84
N PRO A 504 -18.92 -24.79 17.70
CA PRO A 504 -19.02 -23.36 17.45
C PRO A 504 -17.64 -22.73 17.23
N CYS A 505 -17.49 -21.97 16.16
CA CYS A 505 -16.27 -21.25 15.84
C CYS A 505 -16.56 -19.97 15.04
N ILE A 506 -15.54 -19.14 14.92
CA ILE A 506 -15.55 -17.96 14.05
C ILE A 506 -14.57 -18.21 12.91
N VAL A 507 -14.97 -17.91 11.67
CA VAL A 507 -14.10 -17.94 10.49
C VAL A 507 -14.01 -16.54 9.91
N LEU A 508 -12.79 -16.01 9.79
CA LEU A 508 -12.48 -14.86 8.95
C LEU A 508 -11.83 -15.40 7.68
N ALA A 509 -12.45 -15.18 6.52
CA ALA A 509 -11.95 -15.74 5.26
C ALA A 509 -12.03 -14.75 4.10
N THR A 510 -11.05 -14.85 3.20
CA THR A 510 -11.04 -14.09 1.94
C THR A 510 -11.95 -14.75 0.89
N SER A 511 -12.52 -14.03 -0.09
CA SER A 511 -12.42 -12.57 -0.32
C SER A 511 -13.57 -11.77 0.30
N GLY A 512 -13.31 -10.50 0.65
CA GLY A 512 -14.25 -9.64 1.39
C GLY A 512 -15.57 -9.31 0.67
N MET A 513 -15.63 -9.47 -0.66
CA MET A 513 -16.87 -9.28 -1.44
C MET A 513 -17.46 -10.59 -1.99
N MET A 514 -16.92 -11.73 -1.55
CA MET A 514 -17.35 -13.06 -1.99
C MET A 514 -17.28 -13.25 -3.53
N THR A 515 -16.31 -12.60 -4.18
CA THR A 515 -16.04 -12.80 -5.62
C THR A 515 -15.36 -14.14 -5.91
N GLY A 516 -14.84 -14.78 -4.87
CA GLY A 516 -14.04 -16.00 -4.93
C GLY A 516 -13.32 -16.28 -3.61
N GLY A 517 -12.45 -17.28 -3.62
CA GLY A 517 -11.60 -17.65 -2.48
C GLY A 517 -12.28 -18.51 -1.41
N PRO A 518 -11.58 -18.77 -0.28
CA PRO A 518 -12.02 -19.70 0.76
C PRO A 518 -13.42 -19.44 1.35
N ILE A 519 -13.84 -18.18 1.47
CA ILE A 519 -15.15 -17.81 2.02
C ILE A 519 -16.31 -18.45 1.27
N VAL A 520 -16.14 -18.72 -0.04
CA VAL A 520 -17.14 -19.35 -0.88
C VAL A 520 -17.39 -20.80 -0.44
N GLU A 521 -16.36 -21.51 0.01
CA GLU A 521 -16.50 -22.86 0.56
C GLU A 521 -17.30 -22.85 1.87
N TYR A 522 -16.98 -21.94 2.80
CA TYR A 522 -17.77 -21.78 4.02
C TYR A 522 -19.22 -21.43 3.73
N PHE A 523 -19.46 -20.53 2.78
CA PHE A 523 -20.80 -20.13 2.37
C PHE A 523 -21.63 -21.30 1.83
N LYS A 524 -21.07 -22.17 0.98
CA LYS A 524 -21.77 -23.34 0.43
C LYS A 524 -22.33 -24.25 1.53
N TYR A 525 -21.56 -24.50 2.59
CA TYR A 525 -21.92 -25.44 3.64
C TYR A 525 -22.69 -24.80 4.79
N TRP A 526 -22.43 -23.53 5.12
CA TRP A 526 -22.95 -22.91 6.34
C TRP A 526 -24.12 -21.96 6.09
N ALA A 527 -24.29 -21.42 4.88
CA ALA A 527 -25.44 -20.57 4.55
C ALA A 527 -26.80 -21.30 4.62
N PRO A 528 -26.89 -22.60 4.28
CA PRO A 528 -28.14 -23.36 4.47
C PRO A 528 -28.47 -23.66 5.93
N GLU A 529 -27.62 -23.35 6.91
CA GLU A 529 -27.85 -23.73 8.31
C GLU A 529 -28.35 -22.53 9.15
N PRO A 530 -29.58 -22.57 9.71
CA PRO A 530 -30.19 -21.43 10.40
C PRO A 530 -29.50 -21.06 11.73
N GLY A 531 -28.76 -22.00 12.33
CA GLY A 531 -27.95 -21.75 13.51
C GLY A 531 -26.75 -20.84 13.25
N ASN A 532 -26.29 -20.73 12.00
CA ASN A 532 -25.10 -19.97 11.65
C ASN A 532 -25.41 -18.51 11.35
N THR A 533 -24.35 -17.71 11.30
CA THR A 533 -24.42 -16.28 10.98
C THR A 533 -23.36 -15.89 9.96
N LEU A 534 -23.80 -15.33 8.83
CA LEU A 534 -22.95 -14.63 7.86
C LEU A 534 -22.88 -13.14 8.25
N CYS A 535 -21.67 -12.66 8.53
CA CYS A 535 -21.44 -11.27 8.96
C CYS A 535 -20.67 -10.48 7.89
N PHE A 536 -21.28 -9.44 7.33
CA PHE A 536 -20.60 -8.49 6.45
C PHE A 536 -20.09 -7.28 7.25
N VAL A 537 -18.83 -6.93 7.06
CA VAL A 537 -18.13 -5.87 7.81
C VAL A 537 -17.49 -4.81 6.88
N GLY A 538 -17.77 -4.87 5.58
CA GLY A 538 -17.13 -4.02 4.58
C GLY A 538 -18.02 -3.79 3.37
N TYR A 539 -17.64 -2.80 2.57
CA TYR A 539 -18.36 -2.40 1.37
C TYR A 539 -18.51 -3.56 0.38
N GLN A 540 -19.71 -3.71 -0.17
CA GLN A 540 -20.02 -4.70 -1.20
C GLN A 540 -20.30 -3.98 -2.52
N ALA A 541 -19.34 -4.07 -3.44
CA ALA A 541 -19.44 -3.41 -4.74
C ALA A 541 -20.58 -4.00 -5.58
N SER A 542 -21.17 -3.16 -6.44
CA SER A 542 -22.19 -3.58 -7.38
C SER A 542 -21.67 -4.70 -8.29
N GLY A 543 -22.51 -5.71 -8.53
CA GLY A 543 -22.16 -6.88 -9.36
C GLY A 543 -21.49 -8.03 -8.62
N THR A 544 -21.21 -7.91 -7.32
CA THR A 544 -20.62 -8.98 -6.48
C THR A 544 -21.67 -9.90 -5.87
N LEU A 545 -21.28 -11.10 -5.45
CA LEU A 545 -22.16 -12.02 -4.72
C LEU A 545 -22.57 -11.44 -3.36
N GLY A 546 -21.63 -10.81 -2.65
CA GLY A 546 -21.91 -10.18 -1.37
C GLY A 546 -22.97 -9.08 -1.48
N ARG A 547 -22.97 -8.29 -2.57
CA ARG A 547 -24.02 -7.29 -2.79
C ARG A 547 -25.40 -7.91 -3.03
N ARG A 548 -25.47 -8.98 -3.85
CA ARG A 548 -26.73 -9.72 -4.05
C ARG A 548 -27.27 -10.30 -2.75
N LEU A 549 -26.40 -10.75 -1.85
CA LEU A 549 -26.83 -11.24 -0.54
C LEU A 549 -27.39 -10.11 0.33
N GLN A 550 -26.74 -8.95 0.36
CA GLN A 550 -27.25 -7.78 1.08
C GLN A 550 -28.60 -7.28 0.56
N ASP A 551 -28.89 -7.45 -0.74
CA ASP A 551 -30.17 -7.08 -1.35
C ASP A 551 -31.33 -8.05 -0.95
N GLY A 552 -31.06 -9.10 -0.16
CA GLY A 552 -32.08 -9.95 0.47
C GLY A 552 -32.50 -11.18 -0.34
N HIS A 553 -31.70 -11.61 -1.30
CA HIS A 553 -32.01 -12.80 -2.10
C HIS A 553 -32.00 -14.09 -1.25
N SER A 554 -33.11 -14.83 -1.25
CA SER A 554 -33.26 -16.09 -0.49
C SER A 554 -32.50 -17.27 -1.09
N GLN A 555 -32.14 -17.18 -2.37
CA GLN A 555 -31.30 -18.14 -3.07
C GLN A 555 -30.36 -17.40 -4.01
N VAL A 556 -29.14 -17.91 -4.16
CA VAL A 556 -28.15 -17.35 -5.09
C VAL A 556 -27.48 -18.45 -5.91
N PRO A 557 -27.24 -18.22 -7.22
CA PRO A 557 -26.45 -19.12 -8.04
C PRO A 557 -24.97 -18.97 -7.71
N LEU A 558 -24.28 -20.09 -7.57
CA LEU A 558 -22.85 -20.18 -7.36
C LEU A 558 -22.25 -21.17 -8.36
N VAL A 559 -21.23 -20.75 -9.10
CA VAL A 559 -20.51 -21.65 -10.01
C VAL A 559 -19.46 -22.41 -9.21
N ASP A 560 -19.56 -23.72 -9.17
CA ASP A 560 -18.59 -24.61 -8.55
C ASP A 560 -18.12 -25.67 -9.55
N LYS A 561 -16.82 -25.68 -9.86
CA LYS A 561 -16.21 -26.62 -10.83
C LYS A 561 -16.97 -26.72 -12.16
N GLY A 562 -17.48 -25.59 -12.65
CA GLY A 562 -18.25 -25.50 -13.90
C GLY A 562 -19.74 -25.86 -13.81
N GLN A 563 -20.24 -26.25 -12.63
CA GLN A 563 -21.66 -26.48 -12.38
C GLN A 563 -22.28 -25.30 -11.62
N THR A 564 -23.50 -24.90 -11.96
CA THR A 564 -24.23 -23.87 -11.20
C THR A 564 -25.03 -24.53 -10.08
N LEU A 565 -24.66 -24.27 -8.84
CA LEU A 565 -25.37 -24.68 -7.63
C LEU A 565 -26.25 -23.53 -7.15
N MET A 566 -27.51 -23.82 -6.82
CA MET A 566 -28.38 -22.86 -6.14
C MET A 566 -28.24 -23.06 -4.63
N ILE A 567 -27.75 -22.03 -3.94
CA ILE A 567 -27.54 -22.08 -2.49
C ILE A 567 -28.70 -21.41 -1.77
N ASP A 568 -29.33 -22.14 -0.85
CA ASP A 568 -30.36 -21.62 0.05
C ASP A 568 -29.76 -20.78 1.17
N ILE A 569 -30.31 -19.59 1.40
CA ILE A 569 -29.88 -18.69 2.47
C ILE A 569 -30.85 -18.83 3.64
N ARG A 570 -30.48 -19.68 4.60
CA ARG A 570 -31.24 -19.92 5.85
C ARG A 570 -30.53 -19.41 7.10
N CYS A 571 -29.21 -19.21 7.02
CA CYS A 571 -28.43 -18.61 8.10
C CYS A 571 -28.86 -17.18 8.39
N ASN A 572 -28.56 -16.69 9.59
CA ASN A 572 -28.75 -15.28 9.91
C ASN A 572 -27.75 -14.43 9.09
N MET A 573 -28.22 -13.36 8.48
CA MET A 573 -27.37 -12.43 7.75
C MET A 573 -27.34 -11.09 8.46
N VAL A 574 -26.16 -10.66 8.86
CA VAL A 574 -25.96 -9.41 9.61
C VAL A 574 -24.94 -8.55 8.90
N ILE A 575 -25.23 -7.25 8.82
CA ILE A 575 -24.34 -6.24 8.27
C ILE A 575 -23.92 -5.35 9.43
N ILE A 576 -22.62 -5.25 9.65
CA ILE A 576 -22.02 -4.36 10.63
C ILE A 576 -21.23 -3.30 9.88
N ASP A 577 -21.86 -2.14 9.74
CA ASP A 577 -21.24 -0.93 9.21
C ASP A 577 -20.30 -0.30 10.25
N GLY A 578 -19.47 0.68 9.83
CA GLY A 578 -18.59 1.42 10.75
C GLY A 578 -17.18 0.84 10.90
N PHE A 579 -16.97 -0.38 10.42
CA PHE A 579 -15.64 -0.91 10.26
C PHE A 579 -14.94 -0.30 9.03
N SER A 580 -15.67 0.03 7.94
CA SER A 580 -15.15 0.49 6.64
C SER A 580 -13.83 1.30 6.68
N GLY A 581 -12.85 0.87 5.87
CA GLY A 581 -11.57 1.57 5.70
C GLY A 581 -11.69 2.86 4.88
N HIS A 582 -12.85 3.12 4.29
CA HIS A 582 -13.14 4.36 3.58
C HIS A 582 -13.76 5.39 4.51
N SER A 583 -13.57 6.65 4.15
CA SER A 583 -14.22 7.79 4.78
C SER A 583 -15.70 7.78 4.43
N ASP A 584 -16.55 7.95 5.44
CA ASP A 584 -17.98 8.15 5.20
C ASP A 584 -18.26 9.56 4.61
N ARG A 585 -19.53 9.86 4.34
CA ARG A 585 -19.93 11.14 3.75
C ARG A 585 -19.43 12.35 4.54
N ASN A 586 -19.52 12.30 5.87
CA ASN A 586 -19.12 13.42 6.72
C ASN A 586 -17.60 13.56 6.75
N GLN A 587 -16.89 12.45 6.91
CA GLN A 587 -15.43 12.39 6.89
C GLN A 587 -14.85 12.91 5.56
N LEU A 588 -15.46 12.56 4.42
CA LEU A 588 -15.06 13.07 3.11
C LEU A 588 -15.25 14.59 2.99
N MET A 589 -16.38 15.13 3.46
CA MET A 589 -16.62 16.58 3.46
C MET A 589 -15.66 17.31 4.41
N ASP A 590 -15.41 16.75 5.59
CA ASP A 590 -14.49 17.32 6.59
C ASP A 590 -13.03 17.27 6.12
N TYR A 591 -12.64 16.24 5.36
CA TYR A 591 -11.33 16.16 4.73
C TYR A 591 -11.11 17.35 3.77
N VAL A 592 -12.07 17.61 2.89
CA VAL A 592 -12.01 18.75 1.95
C VAL A 592 -12.01 20.09 2.70
N LYS A 593 -12.81 20.20 3.77
CA LYS A 593 -12.86 21.40 4.63
C LYS A 593 -11.54 21.67 5.34
N ALA A 594 -10.83 20.61 5.75
CA ALA A 594 -9.55 20.72 6.46
C ALA A 594 -8.38 21.10 5.54
N LEU A 595 -8.51 20.89 4.22
CA LEU A 595 -7.54 21.36 3.24
C LEU A 595 -7.61 22.89 3.13
N ASN A 596 -6.54 23.55 3.57
CA ASN A 596 -6.43 25.01 3.58
C ASN A 596 -5.19 25.49 2.79
N PRO A 597 -5.35 26.34 1.75
CA PRO A 597 -6.62 26.80 1.19
C PRO A 597 -7.39 25.67 0.51
N THR A 598 -8.72 25.82 0.45
CA THR A 598 -9.60 24.85 -0.22
C THR A 598 -9.21 24.71 -1.69
N PRO A 599 -9.16 23.48 -2.24
CA PRO A 599 -8.79 23.25 -3.64
C PRO A 599 -9.72 23.96 -4.62
N ARG A 600 -9.16 24.56 -5.67
CA ARG A 600 -9.95 25.31 -6.69
C ARG A 600 -10.73 24.39 -7.62
N LYS A 601 -10.20 23.19 -7.86
CA LYS A 601 -10.84 22.11 -8.63
C LYS A 601 -10.88 20.84 -7.80
N ILE A 602 -12.02 20.16 -7.77
CA ILE A 602 -12.17 18.85 -7.14
C ILE A 602 -12.72 17.87 -8.18
N ILE A 603 -12.14 16.67 -8.29
CA ILE A 603 -12.52 15.64 -9.24
C ILE A 603 -12.88 14.39 -8.42
N CYS A 604 -14.12 13.94 -8.51
CA CYS A 604 -14.58 12.74 -7.84
C CYS A 604 -14.28 11.51 -8.72
N HIS A 605 -13.75 10.46 -8.10
CA HIS A 605 -13.62 9.12 -8.67
C HIS A 605 -13.98 8.07 -7.61
N HIS A 606 -13.84 6.79 -7.93
CA HIS A 606 -14.01 5.67 -7.02
C HIS A 606 -15.35 5.69 -6.27
N GLY A 607 -16.44 5.52 -7.02
CA GLY A 607 -17.80 5.57 -6.50
C GLY A 607 -18.81 5.35 -7.62
N ASP A 608 -19.97 4.78 -7.30
CA ASP A 608 -21.00 4.53 -8.32
C ASP A 608 -21.52 5.83 -8.97
N PRO A 609 -22.12 5.79 -10.18
CA PRO A 609 -22.48 6.99 -10.93
C PRO A 609 -23.37 7.97 -10.17
N GLN A 610 -24.31 7.46 -9.36
CA GLN A 610 -25.21 8.28 -8.55
C GLN A 610 -24.47 8.89 -7.36
N THR A 611 -23.63 8.09 -6.70
CA THR A 611 -22.81 8.47 -5.54
C THR A 611 -21.80 9.57 -5.90
N CYS A 612 -21.02 9.39 -6.98
CA CYS A 612 -20.11 10.41 -7.48
C CYS A 612 -20.83 11.73 -7.77
N ASN A 613 -21.99 11.67 -8.42
CA ASN A 613 -22.74 12.87 -8.78
C ASN A 613 -23.32 13.60 -7.56
N ALA A 614 -23.84 12.86 -6.57
CA ALA A 614 -24.34 13.42 -5.34
C ALA A 614 -23.20 14.03 -4.49
N PHE A 615 -22.02 13.42 -4.50
CA PHE A 615 -20.83 13.98 -3.86
C PHE A 615 -20.36 15.26 -4.55
N ARG A 616 -20.21 15.22 -5.87
CA ARG A 616 -19.88 16.39 -6.70
C ARG A 616 -20.81 17.57 -6.42
N LYS A 617 -22.13 17.33 -6.35
CA LYS A 617 -23.13 18.36 -6.04
C LYS A 617 -22.91 18.95 -4.65
N GLY A 618 -22.77 18.10 -3.64
CA GLY A 618 -22.54 18.55 -2.27
C GLY A 618 -21.26 19.37 -2.10
N LEU A 619 -20.14 18.91 -2.67
CA LEU A 619 -18.88 19.65 -2.66
C LEU A 619 -19.01 21.03 -3.29
N ARG A 620 -19.64 21.11 -4.47
CA ARG A 620 -19.86 22.38 -5.19
C ARG A 620 -20.75 23.33 -4.38
N GLU A 621 -21.81 22.83 -3.75
CA GLU A 621 -22.74 23.62 -2.97
C GLU A 621 -22.11 24.17 -1.69
N THR A 622 -21.31 23.36 -0.98
CA THR A 622 -20.67 23.73 0.28
C THR A 622 -19.45 24.62 0.08
N PHE A 623 -18.54 24.26 -0.83
CA PHE A 623 -17.24 24.94 -0.97
C PHE A 623 -17.21 25.99 -2.08
N LYS A 624 -18.24 26.05 -2.94
CA LYS A 624 -18.33 27.00 -4.08
C LYS A 624 -17.15 26.93 -5.05
N VAL A 625 -16.58 25.74 -5.24
CA VAL A 625 -15.47 25.47 -6.17
C VAL A 625 -15.92 24.66 -7.39
N GLN A 626 -15.05 24.56 -8.40
CA GLN A 626 -15.33 23.72 -9.57
C GLN A 626 -15.20 22.25 -9.17
N THR A 627 -16.28 21.48 -9.34
CA THR A 627 -16.28 20.04 -9.02
C THR A 627 -16.77 19.21 -10.18
N TYR A 628 -16.03 18.14 -10.49
CA TYR A 628 -16.25 17.25 -11.62
C TYR A 628 -16.48 15.81 -11.15
N ALA A 629 -17.29 15.06 -11.90
CA ALA A 629 -17.42 13.61 -11.80
C ALA A 629 -17.39 13.07 -13.23
N PRO A 630 -16.21 13.04 -13.86
CA PRO A 630 -16.09 12.74 -15.28
C PRO A 630 -16.45 11.29 -15.58
N ASP A 631 -16.73 10.98 -16.84
CA ASP A 631 -16.81 9.61 -17.32
C ASP A 631 -15.40 9.06 -17.61
N ASN A 632 -15.27 7.73 -17.63
CA ASN A 632 -14.03 7.11 -18.13
C ASN A 632 -13.76 7.57 -19.58
N LEU A 633 -12.47 7.72 -19.91
CA LEU A 633 -11.91 8.29 -21.14
C LEU A 633 -12.06 9.81 -21.31
N GLU A 634 -12.70 10.51 -20.38
CA GLU A 634 -12.65 11.98 -20.37
C GLU A 634 -11.31 12.51 -19.86
N THR A 635 -10.91 13.67 -20.40
CA THR A 635 -9.67 14.36 -20.04
C THR A 635 -9.97 15.77 -19.53
N LEU A 636 -9.52 16.06 -18.31
CA LEU A 636 -9.71 17.37 -17.69
C LEU A 636 -8.40 18.16 -17.68
N ARG A 637 -8.44 19.38 -18.22
CA ARG A 637 -7.30 20.30 -18.17
C ARG A 637 -7.22 20.99 -16.80
N LEU A 638 -6.05 20.89 -16.19
CA LEU A 638 -5.77 21.46 -14.87
C LEU A 638 -5.31 22.92 -14.96
N VAL A 639 -4.35 23.18 -15.87
CA VAL A 639 -3.70 24.49 -16.10
C VAL A 639 -3.55 24.78 -17.59
#